data_AF-A0A968W811-F1
#
_entry.id   AF-A0A968W811-F1
#
_cell.length_a   1.000
_cell.length_b   1.000
_cell.length_c   1.000
_cell.angle_alpha   90.00
_cell.angle_beta   90.00
_cell.angle_gamma   90.00
#
_symmetry.space_group_name_H-M   'P 1'
#
loop_
_entity.id
_entity.type
_entity.pdbx_description
1 polymer ?
#
loop_
_entity_poly.entity_id
_entity_poly.type
_entity_poly.pdbx_seq_one_letter_code
_entity_poly.pdbx_strand_id
1 'polypeptide(L)'
;MKNFLVKAPFEPTGDQPKAIKQLVETIEAGNRYQTLLGATGTGKTHTIARVIEKIGRPTLVLAHNKTLAAQLCNELREFFPENAVEYFISYYDYYQPEAYIPVTDTYIEKTAQINDEIDMLRHSATRSLFERKDVIVVASISCIYGLGMPSEYLNAAIPLQVGRSVDQREILRDLVSVQYSRNDIEMSRGRFRVRGDVLEIGPAYEDRIIRIEFFGDEIDAIRYIDPVTGEILQSLTAVNIYPARHFVTPQDRLEVACADIEAELKARKAELEADGKLLEAQRIDQRCRYDLEMLREVGYCNGVENYSRHLAGRKSGQPPECLIDYFPKDWMLVIDESHVTIPQIRGMYNGDQARKKVLIEHGFRLPSAADNRPLKAEEFWDKVNQCIFVSATPGNWELEISEDNIAEQIIRPTGVIDPEVIVRPTEGQIDDLLGEIKDRVDLNERVLITTLTKRMAEDLTEYLEDSGIRVRYLHSEINSIQRIEIIQDLRDGVFDVLVGVNLLREGLDLPEVSLVAILDADKEGFLRAERSLIQTIGRAARHVKGQAILYGDKMTDSMIKAIDETERRRGIQMAHNKMHNITPKSIVKKKSSNAILSFLEVSRRLNSQDLQVVDEHVDEIPLENIPQLINKLETQMKEAAKNLQFEEAAKFRDRIKHLRDKLVGR
;
A
#
# COMPACT_ATOMS: atom_id res chain seq x y z
N MET A 1 17.28 -25.85 4.85
CA MET A 1 16.28 -24.77 4.86
C MET A 1 16.93 -23.58 5.54
N LYS A 2 16.84 -22.37 4.96
CA LYS A 2 17.35 -21.17 5.63
C LYS A 2 16.38 -20.80 6.76
N ASN A 3 16.92 -20.52 7.95
CA ASN A 3 16.13 -20.01 9.06
C ASN A 3 15.97 -18.49 8.90
N PHE A 4 14.93 -17.92 9.50
CA PHE A 4 14.84 -16.47 9.66
C PHE A 4 16.01 -15.98 10.53
N LEU A 5 16.69 -14.93 10.10
CA LEU A 5 17.81 -14.35 10.83
C LEU A 5 17.67 -12.83 10.85
N VAL A 6 17.45 -12.27 12.04
CA VAL A 6 17.36 -10.81 12.21
C VAL A 6 18.77 -10.23 12.27
N LYS A 7 19.06 -9.29 11.36
CA LYS A 7 20.23 -8.41 11.43
C LYS A 7 19.77 -7.02 11.89
N ALA A 8 20.04 -6.70 13.15
CA ALA A 8 19.80 -5.38 13.71
C ALA A 8 21.04 -4.91 14.48
N PRO A 9 21.40 -3.61 14.42
CA PRO A 9 22.52 -3.06 15.20
C PRO A 9 22.17 -2.87 16.69
N PHE A 10 21.00 -3.33 17.13
CA PHE A 10 20.47 -3.17 18.47
C PHE A 10 19.74 -4.44 18.93
N GLU A 11 19.74 -4.68 20.24
CA GLU A 11 19.01 -5.77 20.89
C GLU A 11 17.66 -5.30 21.44
N PRO A 12 16.71 -6.21 21.72
CA PRO A 12 15.45 -5.86 22.37
C PRO A 12 15.67 -5.19 23.74
N THR A 13 15.02 -4.06 23.98
CA THR A 13 15.17 -3.28 25.23
C THR A 13 13.81 -2.88 25.81
N GLY A 14 13.81 -2.35 27.05
CA GLY A 14 12.58 -2.00 27.75
C GLY A 14 11.71 -3.23 27.99
N ASP A 15 10.44 -3.15 27.58
CA ASP A 15 9.48 -4.24 27.67
C ASP A 15 9.43 -5.14 26.41
N GLN A 16 10.19 -4.83 25.35
CA GLN A 16 10.28 -5.69 24.17
C GLN A 16 10.64 -7.15 24.50
N PRO A 17 11.63 -7.47 25.37
CA PRO A 17 11.95 -8.86 25.70
C PRO A 17 10.77 -9.61 26.33
N LYS A 18 10.01 -8.93 27.20
CA LYS A 18 8.82 -9.51 27.86
C LYS A 18 7.70 -9.73 26.83
N ALA A 19 7.43 -8.73 25.99
CA ALA A 19 6.42 -8.83 24.93
C ALA A 19 6.77 -9.96 23.93
N ILE A 20 8.01 -10.02 23.44
CA ILE A 20 8.48 -11.08 22.54
C ILE A 20 8.27 -12.45 23.19
N LYS A 21 8.67 -12.62 24.46
CA LYS A 21 8.52 -13.88 25.18
C LYS A 21 7.05 -14.30 25.27
N GLN A 22 6.18 -13.40 25.72
CA GLN A 22 4.76 -13.68 25.86
C GLN A 22 4.11 -14.04 24.51
N LEU A 23 4.41 -13.28 23.46
CA LEU A 23 3.86 -13.55 22.13
C LEU A 23 4.28 -14.93 21.61
N VAL A 24 5.56 -15.28 21.78
CA VAL A 24 6.09 -16.60 21.38
C VAL A 24 5.43 -17.73 22.18
N GLU A 25 5.36 -17.61 23.51
CA GLU A 25 4.73 -18.62 24.38
C GLU A 25 3.25 -18.81 24.02
N THR A 26 2.52 -17.74 23.73
CA THR A 26 1.12 -17.81 23.28
C THR A 26 0.97 -18.55 21.96
N ILE A 27 1.86 -18.32 20.98
CA ILE A 27 1.85 -19.04 19.69
C ILE A 27 2.17 -20.52 19.89
N GLU A 28 3.21 -20.84 20.67
CA GLU A 28 3.66 -22.21 20.93
C GLU A 28 2.61 -23.01 21.72
N ALA A 29 1.84 -22.35 22.58
CA ALA A 29 0.69 -22.94 23.27
C ALA A 29 -0.52 -23.22 22.34
N GLY A 30 -0.45 -22.83 21.07
CA GLY A 30 -1.49 -23.09 20.07
C GLY A 30 -2.66 -22.12 20.11
N ASN A 31 -2.53 -20.98 20.80
CA ASN A 31 -3.58 -19.96 20.81
C ASN A 31 -3.74 -19.33 19.42
N ARG A 32 -4.99 -19.14 19.02
CA ARG A 32 -5.35 -18.61 17.69
C ARG A 32 -5.10 -17.11 17.56
N TYR A 33 -5.37 -16.36 18.62
CA TYR A 33 -5.39 -14.89 18.60
C TYR A 33 -4.65 -14.32 19.79
N GLN A 34 -3.95 -13.21 19.56
CA GLN A 34 -3.26 -12.44 20.58
C GLN A 34 -3.08 -11.00 20.12
N THR A 35 -2.89 -10.10 21.07
CA THR A 35 -2.71 -8.67 20.79
C THR A 35 -1.40 -8.16 21.37
N LEU A 36 -0.58 -7.53 20.53
CA LEU A 36 0.50 -6.65 20.95
C LEU A 36 -0.07 -5.23 21.14
N LEU A 37 -0.38 -4.88 22.39
CA LEU A 37 -0.78 -3.54 22.80
C LEU A 37 0.46 -2.65 22.90
N GLY A 38 0.91 -2.15 21.74
CA GLY A 38 2.16 -1.42 21.61
C GLY A 38 1.95 0.08 21.44
N ALA A 39 2.45 0.90 22.37
CA ALA A 39 2.43 2.35 22.22
C ALA A 39 3.26 2.82 21.00
N THR A 40 2.95 4.00 20.47
CA THR A 40 3.67 4.57 19.32
C THR A 40 5.14 4.82 19.68
N GLY A 41 6.05 4.39 18.81
CA GLY A 41 7.50 4.58 18.99
C GLY A 41 8.20 3.55 19.88
N THR A 42 7.51 2.50 20.34
CA THR A 42 8.13 1.44 21.16
C THR A 42 8.87 0.37 20.35
N GLY A 43 8.90 0.47 19.01
CA GLY A 43 9.60 -0.48 18.14
C GLY A 43 8.80 -1.76 17.85
N LYS A 44 7.48 -1.65 17.62
CA LYS A 44 6.58 -2.78 17.33
C LYS A 44 7.09 -3.67 16.19
N THR A 45 7.58 -3.10 15.10
CA THR A 45 8.13 -3.86 13.96
C THR A 45 9.31 -4.75 14.39
N HIS A 46 10.21 -4.25 15.23
CA HIS A 46 11.34 -5.03 15.74
C HIS A 46 10.88 -6.18 16.64
N THR A 47 9.90 -5.93 17.51
CA THR A 47 9.27 -6.99 18.33
C THR A 47 8.69 -8.09 17.45
N ILE A 48 7.92 -7.73 16.42
CA ILE A 48 7.35 -8.70 15.48
C ILE A 48 8.45 -9.44 14.70
N ALA A 49 9.50 -8.76 14.23
CA ALA A 49 10.62 -9.40 13.56
C ALA A 49 11.28 -10.47 14.45
N ARG A 50 11.49 -10.18 15.73
CA ARG A 50 12.04 -11.15 16.70
C ARG A 50 11.08 -12.31 16.99
N VAL A 51 9.77 -12.09 16.96
CA VAL A 51 8.78 -13.17 17.04
C VAL A 51 8.85 -14.06 15.80
N ILE A 52 8.88 -13.48 14.59
CA ILE A 52 9.03 -14.23 13.33
C ILE A 52 10.32 -15.07 13.33
N GLU A 53 11.44 -14.49 13.78
CA GLU A 53 12.73 -15.17 13.92
C GLU A 53 12.63 -16.41 14.81
N LYS A 54 11.99 -16.29 15.97
CA LYS A 54 11.85 -17.39 16.95
C LYS A 54 10.88 -18.47 16.49
N ILE A 55 9.76 -18.08 15.89
CA ILE A 55 8.70 -19.01 15.46
C ILE A 55 9.08 -19.74 14.17
N GLY A 56 9.82 -19.10 13.26
CA GLY A 56 10.37 -19.78 12.10
C GLY A 56 9.37 -20.06 10.97
N ARG A 57 8.24 -19.37 10.90
CA ARG A 57 7.12 -19.67 9.97
C ARG A 57 6.91 -18.57 8.91
N PRO A 58 6.47 -18.94 7.69
CA PRO A 58 6.01 -17.97 6.71
C PRO A 58 4.97 -17.03 7.30
N THR A 59 5.16 -15.73 7.10
CA THR A 59 4.35 -14.70 7.77
C THR A 59 3.74 -13.74 6.76
N LEU A 60 2.43 -13.50 6.86
CA LEU A 60 1.75 -12.42 6.17
C LEU A 60 1.65 -11.22 7.11
N VAL A 61 2.20 -10.08 6.72
CA VAL A 61 2.08 -8.81 7.44
C VAL A 61 1.10 -7.93 6.67
N LEU A 62 -0.07 -7.66 7.25
CA LEU A 62 -1.14 -6.91 6.60
C LEU A 62 -1.19 -5.48 7.11
N ALA A 63 -1.16 -4.51 6.18
CA ALA A 63 -1.29 -3.09 6.48
C ALA A 63 -2.49 -2.47 5.74
N HIS A 64 -3.15 -1.49 6.37
CA HIS A 64 -4.36 -0.86 5.81
C HIS A 64 -4.12 0.11 4.64
N ASN A 65 -2.87 0.52 4.40
CA ASN A 65 -2.53 1.47 3.34
C ASN A 65 -1.17 1.15 2.67
N LYS A 66 -0.99 1.63 1.43
CA LYS A 66 0.20 1.34 0.60
C LYS A 66 1.50 1.91 1.20
N THR A 67 1.43 3.10 1.81
CA THR A 67 2.59 3.80 2.39
C THR A 67 3.18 3.03 3.57
N LEU A 68 2.32 2.63 4.52
CA LEU A 68 2.69 1.82 5.67
C LEU A 68 3.18 0.44 5.25
N ALA A 69 2.52 -0.19 4.26
CA ALA A 69 3.00 -1.44 3.70
C ALA A 69 4.43 -1.31 3.13
N ALA A 70 4.73 -0.22 2.42
CA ALA A 70 6.07 0.02 1.87
C ALA A 70 7.10 0.26 2.98
N GLN A 71 6.75 1.03 4.02
CA GLN A 71 7.60 1.24 5.19
C GLN A 71 7.93 -0.07 5.89
N LEU A 72 6.92 -0.87 6.23
CA LEU A 72 7.09 -2.18 6.87
C LEU A 72 7.93 -3.13 5.99
N CYS A 73 7.70 -3.15 4.68
CA CYS A 73 8.48 -3.97 3.76
C CYS A 73 9.96 -3.59 3.76
N ASN A 74 10.27 -2.28 3.73
CA ASN A 74 11.65 -1.81 3.78
C ASN A 74 12.31 -2.10 5.13
N GLU A 75 11.62 -1.83 6.25
CA GLU A 75 12.11 -2.15 7.60
C GLU A 75 12.40 -3.66 7.74
N LEU A 76 11.48 -4.51 7.26
CA LEU A 76 11.64 -5.95 7.32
C LEU A 76 12.74 -6.46 6.38
N ARG A 77 12.99 -5.83 5.24
CA ARG A 77 14.15 -6.14 4.37
C ARG A 77 15.47 -5.82 5.05
N GLU A 78 15.53 -4.71 5.80
CA GLU A 78 16.70 -4.37 6.61
C GLU A 78 16.93 -5.39 7.72
N PHE A 79 15.86 -5.83 8.39
CA PHE A 79 15.96 -6.86 9.43
C PHE A 79 16.28 -8.25 8.87
N PHE A 80 15.78 -8.62 7.69
CA PHE A 80 15.91 -9.96 7.11
C PHE A 80 16.58 -9.95 5.73
N PRO A 81 17.84 -9.48 5.59
CA PRO A 81 18.47 -9.30 4.29
C PRO A 81 18.82 -10.62 3.56
N GLU A 82 18.77 -11.75 4.26
CA GLU A 82 19.06 -13.08 3.69
C GLU A 82 17.80 -13.93 3.41
N ASN A 83 16.63 -13.47 3.89
CA ASN A 83 15.34 -14.13 3.73
C ASN A 83 14.49 -13.43 2.66
N ALA A 84 13.40 -14.06 2.24
CA ALA A 84 12.52 -13.51 1.21
C ALA A 84 11.50 -12.55 1.84
N VAL A 85 11.74 -11.24 1.75
CA VAL A 85 10.79 -10.21 2.18
C VAL A 85 10.13 -9.59 0.94
N GLU A 86 8.88 -10.00 0.74
CA GLU A 86 8.10 -9.77 -0.47
C GLU A 86 7.04 -8.68 -0.26
N TYR A 87 6.62 -8.06 -1.36
CA TYR A 87 5.68 -6.94 -1.34
C TYR A 87 4.46 -7.25 -2.20
N PHE A 88 3.26 -7.21 -1.60
CA PHE A 88 2.03 -7.60 -2.29
C PHE A 88 0.91 -6.57 -2.10
N ILE A 89 0.84 -5.60 -3.00
CA ILE A 89 -0.24 -4.60 -3.04
C ILE A 89 -0.96 -4.62 -4.39
N SER A 90 -1.98 -3.78 -4.55
CA SER A 90 -2.57 -3.56 -5.86
C SER A 90 -1.54 -2.95 -6.81
N TYR A 91 -1.31 -3.62 -7.93
CA TYR A 91 -0.48 -3.18 -9.05
C TYR A 91 -1.06 -2.06 -9.90
N TYR A 92 -2.21 -1.48 -9.52
CA TYR A 92 -2.75 -0.34 -10.23
C TYR A 92 -2.21 0.95 -9.63
N ASP A 93 -1.58 1.78 -10.47
CA ASP A 93 -1.24 3.18 -10.14
C ASP A 93 -2.52 4.02 -10.11
N TYR A 94 -3.37 3.81 -11.11
CA TYR A 94 -4.71 4.38 -11.20
C TYR A 94 -5.70 3.27 -11.50
N TYR A 95 -6.83 3.28 -10.80
CA TYR A 95 -7.91 2.31 -10.99
C TYR A 95 -9.26 2.98 -10.80
N GLN A 96 -10.03 3.04 -11.89
CA GLN A 96 -11.44 3.37 -11.88
C GLN A 96 -12.22 2.09 -12.11
N PRO A 97 -13.02 1.63 -11.13
CA PRO A 97 -13.84 0.45 -11.30
C PRO A 97 -14.96 0.70 -12.31
N GLU A 98 -15.36 -0.35 -13.02
CA GLU A 98 -16.63 -0.37 -13.77
C GLU A 98 -17.79 -0.09 -12.80
N ALA A 99 -18.66 0.85 -13.14
CA ALA A 99 -19.82 1.22 -12.32
C ALA A 99 -20.95 1.77 -13.18
N TYR A 100 -22.16 1.78 -12.65
CA TYR A 100 -23.31 2.42 -13.27
C TYR A 100 -24.02 3.27 -12.22
N ILE A 101 -24.36 4.50 -12.57
CA ILE A 101 -25.05 5.46 -11.71
C ILE A 101 -26.47 5.64 -12.26
N PRO A 102 -27.49 4.97 -11.66
CA PRO A 102 -28.85 4.98 -12.19
C PRO A 102 -29.50 6.37 -12.25
N VAL A 103 -29.20 7.23 -11.26
CA VAL A 103 -29.78 8.58 -11.14
C VAL A 103 -29.45 9.46 -12.37
N THR A 104 -28.29 9.23 -12.97
CA THR A 104 -27.75 10.02 -14.09
C THR A 104 -27.66 9.20 -15.38
N ASP A 105 -28.16 7.96 -15.40
CA ASP A 105 -28.01 6.99 -16.50
C ASP A 105 -26.57 6.96 -17.07
N THR A 106 -25.58 6.97 -16.17
CA THR A 106 -24.16 7.10 -16.56
C THR A 106 -23.44 5.79 -16.30
N TYR A 107 -22.97 5.17 -17.38
CA TYR A 107 -22.06 4.03 -17.31
C TYR A 107 -20.62 4.51 -17.27
N ILE A 108 -19.87 4.02 -16.30
CA ILE A 108 -18.46 4.32 -16.08
C ILE A 108 -17.65 3.11 -16.51
N GLU A 109 -16.84 3.28 -17.55
CA GLU A 109 -15.92 2.24 -18.01
C GLU A 109 -14.77 2.00 -17.02
N LYS A 110 -14.31 0.75 -16.99
CA LYS A 110 -13.09 0.39 -16.27
C LYS A 110 -11.91 1.06 -16.98
N THR A 111 -11.21 1.94 -16.26
CA THR A 111 -9.92 2.48 -16.70
C THR A 111 -8.87 2.15 -15.65
N ALA A 112 -7.74 1.64 -16.08
CA ALA A 112 -6.69 1.21 -15.16
C ALA A 112 -5.31 1.37 -15.80
N GLN A 113 -4.34 1.72 -14.98
CA GLN A 113 -2.93 1.75 -15.36
C GLN A 113 -2.17 0.80 -14.43
N ILE A 114 -1.53 -0.20 -15.02
CA ILE A 114 -0.74 -1.20 -14.30
C ILE A 114 0.67 -0.64 -14.10
N ASN A 115 1.22 -0.91 -12.92
CA ASN A 115 2.60 -0.66 -12.55
C ASN A 115 3.38 -1.98 -12.65
N ASP A 116 4.28 -2.06 -13.63
CA ASP A 116 5.01 -3.29 -13.94
C ASP A 116 5.95 -3.71 -12.80
N GLU A 117 6.51 -2.78 -12.02
CA GLU A 117 7.33 -3.11 -10.84
C GLU A 117 6.51 -3.77 -9.74
N ILE A 118 5.32 -3.26 -9.46
CA ILE A 118 4.44 -3.87 -8.46
C ILE A 118 3.91 -5.23 -8.94
N ASP A 119 3.61 -5.39 -10.23
CA ASP A 119 3.21 -6.70 -10.78
C ASP A 119 4.33 -7.73 -10.63
N MET A 120 5.57 -7.35 -10.92
CA MET A 120 6.75 -8.19 -10.68
C MET A 120 6.87 -8.60 -9.22
N LEU A 121 6.73 -7.64 -8.28
CA LEU A 121 6.81 -7.94 -6.85
C LEU A 121 5.69 -8.89 -6.38
N ARG A 122 4.50 -8.81 -6.99
CA ARG A 122 3.42 -9.77 -6.72
C ARG A 122 3.75 -11.17 -7.20
N HIS A 123 4.31 -11.30 -8.40
CA HIS A 123 4.78 -12.57 -8.94
C HIS A 123 5.97 -13.14 -8.13
N SER A 124 6.87 -12.28 -7.64
CA SER A 124 7.93 -12.67 -6.71
C SER A 124 7.36 -13.22 -5.41
N ALA A 125 6.34 -12.57 -4.83
CA ALA A 125 5.70 -13.02 -3.60
C ALA A 125 5.07 -14.41 -3.73
N THR A 126 4.28 -14.64 -4.78
CA THR A 126 3.62 -15.94 -5.01
C THR A 126 4.64 -17.04 -5.30
N ARG A 127 5.69 -16.77 -6.09
CA ARG A 127 6.80 -17.70 -6.30
C ARG A 127 7.51 -18.05 -4.99
N SER A 128 7.91 -17.05 -4.22
CA SER A 128 8.70 -17.25 -3.00
C SER A 128 7.97 -18.12 -1.98
N LEU A 129 6.64 -17.97 -1.85
CA LEU A 129 5.81 -18.82 -0.98
C LEU A 129 5.86 -20.31 -1.33
N PHE A 130 6.15 -20.66 -2.59
CA PHE A 130 6.30 -22.05 -3.02
C PHE A 130 7.72 -22.56 -2.94
N GLU A 131 8.70 -21.75 -3.31
CA GLU A 131 10.10 -22.18 -3.36
C GLU A 131 10.77 -22.20 -1.99
N ARG A 132 10.26 -21.42 -1.02
CA ARG A 132 10.93 -21.16 0.26
C ARG A 132 9.95 -21.15 1.43
N LYS A 133 10.49 -21.43 2.63
CA LYS A 133 9.74 -21.31 3.89
C LYS A 133 10.08 -20.04 4.68
N ASP A 134 11.21 -19.42 4.38
CA ASP A 134 11.68 -18.20 5.03
C ASP A 134 11.14 -16.96 4.31
N VAL A 135 9.81 -16.86 4.22
CA VAL A 135 9.10 -15.83 3.46
C VAL A 135 8.27 -14.95 4.38
N ILE A 136 8.43 -13.65 4.26
CA ILE A 136 7.54 -12.64 4.86
C ILE A 136 6.91 -11.87 3.70
N VAL A 137 5.59 -11.90 3.60
CA VAL A 137 4.88 -11.09 2.60
C VAL A 137 4.24 -9.91 3.30
N VAL A 138 4.66 -8.70 2.94
CA VAL A 138 4.00 -7.47 3.40
C VAL A 138 2.94 -7.10 2.37
N ALA A 139 1.68 -7.11 2.79
CA ALA A 139 0.55 -6.95 1.89
C ALA A 139 -0.39 -5.81 2.30
N SER A 140 -1.10 -5.28 1.30
CA SER A 140 -2.34 -4.54 1.56
C SER A 140 -3.54 -5.48 1.51
N ILE A 141 -4.75 -4.92 1.60
CA ILE A 141 -6.00 -5.63 1.39
C ILE A 141 -6.09 -6.38 0.05
N SER A 142 -5.15 -6.14 -0.88
CA SER A 142 -5.03 -6.96 -2.09
C SER A 142 -4.86 -8.46 -1.79
N CYS A 143 -4.39 -8.87 -0.61
CA CYS A 143 -4.21 -10.28 -0.26
C CYS A 143 -5.52 -11.08 -0.14
N ILE A 144 -6.67 -10.39 0.00
CA ILE A 144 -8.01 -11.01 0.06
C ILE A 144 -8.77 -10.94 -1.27
N TYR A 145 -8.14 -10.43 -2.33
CA TYR A 145 -8.70 -10.42 -3.68
C TYR A 145 -8.28 -11.67 -4.44
N GLY A 146 -9.17 -12.11 -5.33
CA GLY A 146 -8.97 -13.29 -6.15
C GLY A 146 -7.65 -13.26 -6.92
N LEU A 147 -6.96 -14.40 -6.89
CA LEU A 147 -5.81 -14.76 -7.70
C LEU A 147 -6.14 -16.02 -8.49
N GLY A 148 -5.27 -16.38 -9.45
CA GLY A 148 -5.38 -17.70 -10.06
C GLY A 148 -5.08 -18.80 -9.05
N MET A 149 -5.49 -20.02 -9.39
CA MET A 149 -5.37 -21.14 -8.46
C MET A 149 -3.90 -21.50 -8.21
N PRO A 150 -3.44 -21.62 -6.95
CA PRO A 150 -2.08 -22.01 -6.60
C PRO A 150 -1.61 -23.27 -7.35
N SER A 151 -2.46 -24.29 -7.41
CA SER A 151 -2.16 -25.57 -8.07
C SER A 151 -1.97 -25.40 -9.57
N GLU A 152 -2.81 -24.61 -10.24
CA GLU A 152 -2.70 -24.37 -11.68
C GLU A 152 -1.46 -23.52 -12.00
N TYR A 153 -1.18 -22.50 -11.19
CA TYR A 153 0.01 -21.67 -11.34
C TYR A 153 1.30 -22.49 -11.21
N LEU A 154 1.32 -23.45 -10.27
CA LEU A 154 2.42 -24.38 -10.08
C LEU A 154 2.54 -25.42 -11.19
N ASN A 155 1.43 -26.06 -11.57
CA ASN A 155 1.41 -27.09 -12.62
C ASN A 155 1.81 -26.52 -13.99
N ALA A 156 1.55 -25.23 -14.20
CA ALA A 156 1.97 -24.51 -15.39
C ALA A 156 3.45 -24.08 -15.37
N ALA A 157 4.22 -24.33 -14.30
CA ALA A 157 5.64 -24.00 -14.30
C ALA A 157 6.42 -24.92 -15.26
N ILE A 158 7.38 -24.34 -16.00
CA ILE A 158 8.22 -25.06 -16.95
C ILE A 158 9.56 -25.40 -16.28
N PRO A 159 9.81 -26.66 -15.91
CA PRO A 159 11.06 -27.04 -15.27
C PRO A 159 12.18 -27.20 -16.30
N LEU A 160 13.30 -26.52 -16.08
CA LEU A 160 14.48 -26.57 -16.93
C LEU A 160 15.70 -27.00 -16.10
N GLN A 161 16.49 -27.92 -16.63
CA GLN A 161 17.65 -28.49 -15.93
C GLN A 161 18.78 -28.73 -16.92
N VAL A 162 20.00 -28.42 -16.51
CA VAL A 162 21.21 -28.72 -17.28
C VAL A 162 21.34 -30.24 -17.49
N GLY A 163 21.65 -30.66 -18.71
CA GLY A 163 21.74 -32.06 -19.14
C GLY A 163 20.40 -32.70 -19.53
N ARG A 164 19.28 -31.96 -19.46
CA ARG A 164 17.99 -32.44 -19.95
C ARG A 164 17.96 -32.37 -21.47
N SER A 165 17.59 -33.49 -22.12
CA SER A 165 17.27 -33.49 -23.54
C SER A 165 15.84 -33.00 -23.78
N VAL A 166 15.67 -31.96 -24.59
CA VAL A 166 14.40 -31.29 -24.90
C VAL A 166 14.52 -30.51 -26.21
N ASP A 167 13.47 -30.56 -27.05
CA ASP A 167 13.39 -29.75 -28.27
C ASP A 167 13.20 -28.28 -27.89
N GLN A 168 14.09 -27.40 -28.35
CA GLN A 168 13.99 -25.96 -28.14
C GLN A 168 12.59 -25.43 -28.51
N ARG A 169 11.99 -25.94 -29.60
CA ARG A 169 10.66 -25.51 -30.09
C ARG A 169 9.52 -25.91 -29.16
N GLU A 170 9.68 -27.00 -28.41
CA GLU A 170 8.73 -27.41 -27.38
C GLU A 170 8.70 -26.37 -26.26
N ILE A 171 9.87 -25.97 -25.76
CA ILE A 171 10.00 -24.92 -24.73
C ILE A 171 9.35 -23.60 -25.20
N LEU A 172 9.51 -23.21 -26.47
CA LEU A 172 8.88 -21.99 -26.99
C LEU A 172 7.34 -22.06 -26.95
N ARG A 173 6.76 -23.23 -27.24
CA ARG A 173 5.31 -23.43 -27.17
C ARG A 173 4.82 -23.40 -25.73
N ASP A 174 5.58 -24.01 -24.82
CA ASP A 174 5.28 -23.98 -23.39
C ASP A 174 5.34 -22.55 -22.84
N LEU A 175 6.33 -21.76 -23.25
CA LEU A 175 6.42 -20.35 -22.86
C LEU A 175 5.19 -19.54 -23.31
N VAL A 176 4.71 -19.78 -24.52
CA VAL A 176 3.50 -19.13 -25.04
C VAL A 176 2.25 -19.57 -24.27
N SER A 177 2.13 -20.86 -23.93
CA SER A 177 0.97 -21.36 -23.17
C SER A 177 0.88 -20.72 -21.78
N VAL A 178 2.03 -20.44 -21.16
CA VAL A 178 2.14 -19.76 -19.85
C VAL A 178 2.25 -18.23 -19.95
N GLN A 179 1.77 -17.68 -21.07
CA GLN A 179 1.55 -16.25 -21.33
C GLN A 179 2.80 -15.39 -21.57
N TYR A 180 3.94 -15.99 -21.94
CA TYR A 180 5.07 -15.22 -22.44
C TYR A 180 4.90 -14.88 -23.93
N SER A 181 5.42 -13.72 -24.32
CA SER A 181 5.39 -13.27 -25.72
C SER A 181 6.79 -13.26 -26.33
N ARG A 182 6.92 -13.69 -27.59
CA ARG A 182 8.19 -13.61 -28.31
C ARG A 182 8.47 -12.17 -28.72
N ASN A 183 9.63 -11.64 -28.37
CA ASN A 183 10.11 -10.35 -28.84
C ASN A 183 11.64 -10.35 -29.00
N ASP A 184 12.10 -10.46 -30.24
CA ASP A 184 13.53 -10.56 -30.55
C ASP A 184 14.25 -9.19 -30.50
N ILE A 185 13.50 -8.08 -30.52
CA ILE A 185 14.04 -6.70 -30.56
C ILE A 185 14.28 -6.19 -29.14
N GLU A 186 13.24 -6.18 -28.33
CA GLU A 186 13.26 -5.61 -26.99
C GLU A 186 13.00 -6.69 -25.95
N MET A 187 14.00 -6.90 -25.09
CA MET A 187 13.91 -7.85 -24.01
C MET A 187 13.34 -7.18 -22.77
N SER A 188 12.21 -7.68 -22.29
CA SER A 188 11.53 -7.18 -21.10
C SER A 188 10.87 -8.34 -20.35
N ARG A 189 10.32 -8.06 -19.16
CA ARG A 189 9.58 -9.04 -18.36
C ARG A 189 8.40 -9.63 -19.16
N GLY A 190 8.12 -10.91 -18.96
CA GLY A 190 7.08 -11.66 -19.69
C GLY A 190 7.38 -11.89 -21.17
N ARG A 191 8.64 -11.70 -21.60
CA ARG A 191 9.06 -11.91 -22.99
C ARG A 191 10.21 -12.89 -23.11
N PHE A 192 10.34 -13.49 -24.28
CA PHE A 192 11.50 -14.32 -24.63
C PHE A 192 12.00 -14.04 -26.04
N ARG A 193 13.26 -14.36 -26.30
CA ARG A 193 13.88 -14.27 -27.62
C ARG A 193 14.83 -15.43 -27.89
N VAL A 194 15.03 -15.72 -29.17
CA VAL A 194 15.89 -16.84 -29.60
C VAL A 194 16.97 -16.32 -30.54
N ARG A 195 18.23 -16.68 -30.24
CA ARG A 195 19.41 -16.35 -31.05
C ARG A 195 20.24 -17.61 -31.28
N GLY A 196 19.93 -18.34 -32.34
CA GLY A 196 20.54 -19.65 -32.61
C GLY A 196 20.26 -20.62 -31.46
N ASP A 197 21.32 -21.13 -30.85
CA ASP A 197 21.25 -22.10 -29.74
C ASP A 197 21.10 -21.43 -28.37
N VAL A 198 20.70 -20.15 -28.33
CA VAL A 198 20.49 -19.40 -27.09
C VAL A 198 19.04 -18.93 -27.00
N LEU A 199 18.36 -19.35 -25.94
CA LEU A 199 17.06 -18.84 -25.52
C LEU A 199 17.27 -17.89 -24.34
N GLU A 200 16.78 -16.67 -24.45
CA GLU A 200 16.75 -15.74 -23.34
C GLU A 200 15.30 -15.48 -22.93
N ILE A 201 15.03 -15.51 -21.63
CA ILE A 201 13.70 -15.34 -21.04
C ILE A 201 13.78 -14.21 -20.01
N GLY A 202 12.89 -13.22 -20.14
CA GLY A 202 12.66 -12.18 -19.15
C GLY A 202 11.54 -12.64 -18.22
N PRO A 203 11.85 -13.26 -17.08
CA PRO A 203 10.82 -13.75 -16.16
C PRO A 203 9.90 -12.61 -15.68
N ALA A 204 8.65 -12.94 -15.36
CA ALA A 204 7.70 -11.93 -14.86
C ALA A 204 7.96 -11.50 -13.41
N TYR A 205 8.73 -12.27 -12.65
CA TYR A 205 8.95 -12.13 -11.20
C TYR A 205 10.31 -11.52 -10.82
N GLU A 206 11.18 -11.22 -11.78
CA GLU A 206 12.50 -10.60 -11.49
C GLU A 206 13.07 -9.85 -12.70
N ASP A 207 14.10 -9.04 -12.45
CA ASP A 207 14.75 -8.21 -13.48
C ASP A 207 15.86 -8.91 -14.26
N ARG A 208 16.43 -9.98 -13.70
CA ARG A 208 17.51 -10.72 -14.34
C ARG A 208 16.94 -11.54 -15.48
N ILE A 209 17.66 -11.59 -16.60
CA ILE A 209 17.30 -12.46 -17.71
C ILE A 209 17.84 -13.86 -17.43
N ILE A 210 17.03 -14.88 -17.74
CA ILE A 210 17.44 -16.28 -17.73
C ILE A 210 17.91 -16.62 -19.14
N ARG A 211 19.20 -16.91 -19.30
CA ARG A 211 19.82 -17.40 -20.54
C ARG A 211 19.98 -18.91 -20.46
N ILE A 212 19.46 -19.60 -21.47
CA ILE A 212 19.55 -21.05 -21.65
C ILE A 212 20.35 -21.29 -22.94
N GLU A 213 21.45 -22.00 -22.81
CA GLU A 213 22.34 -22.37 -23.91
C GLU A 213 22.13 -23.85 -24.24
N PHE A 214 21.89 -24.15 -25.52
CA PHE A 214 21.64 -25.49 -26.02
C PHE A 214 22.85 -26.04 -26.78
N PHE A 215 23.03 -27.36 -26.73
CA PHE A 215 23.93 -28.09 -27.61
C PHE A 215 23.13 -29.19 -28.32
N GLY A 216 22.65 -28.88 -29.53
CA GLY A 216 21.63 -29.71 -30.19
C GLY A 216 20.33 -29.69 -29.39
N ASP A 217 19.86 -30.88 -28.97
CA ASP A 217 18.63 -31.05 -28.20
C ASP A 217 18.88 -31.20 -26.70
N GLU A 218 20.02 -30.72 -26.18
CA GLU A 218 20.40 -30.79 -24.75
C GLU A 218 20.66 -29.40 -24.19
N ILE A 219 20.19 -29.14 -22.96
CA ILE A 219 20.51 -27.90 -22.23
C ILE A 219 21.93 -27.99 -21.66
N ASP A 220 22.87 -27.20 -22.22
CA ASP A 220 24.28 -27.18 -21.80
C ASP A 220 24.51 -26.26 -20.59
N ALA A 221 23.86 -25.09 -20.56
CA ALA A 221 23.99 -24.15 -19.44
C ALA A 221 22.73 -23.32 -19.20
N ILE A 222 22.50 -22.98 -17.92
CA ILE A 222 21.46 -22.04 -17.49
C ILE A 222 22.14 -20.94 -16.66
N ARG A 223 21.93 -19.67 -17.03
CA ARG A 223 22.60 -18.52 -16.41
C ARG A 223 21.63 -17.37 -16.16
N TYR A 224 21.79 -16.68 -15.03
CA TYR A 224 21.27 -15.34 -14.86
C TYR A 224 22.22 -14.34 -15.50
N ILE A 225 21.70 -13.43 -16.30
CA ILE A 225 22.44 -12.35 -16.93
C ILE A 225 21.85 -10.99 -16.56
N ASP A 226 22.70 -9.97 -16.56
CA ASP A 226 22.26 -8.59 -16.44
C ASP A 226 21.52 -8.14 -17.72
N PRO A 227 20.32 -7.54 -17.61
CA PRO A 227 19.53 -7.17 -18.78
C PRO A 227 20.15 -6.05 -19.63
N VAL A 228 21.06 -5.25 -19.07
CA VAL A 228 21.67 -4.09 -19.71
C VAL A 228 23.06 -4.43 -20.23
N THR A 229 23.93 -4.98 -19.37
CA THR A 229 25.33 -5.27 -19.74
C THR A 229 25.48 -6.62 -20.44
N GLY A 230 24.55 -7.56 -20.21
CA GLY A 230 24.66 -8.94 -20.68
C GLY A 230 25.70 -9.77 -19.93
N GLU A 231 26.26 -9.24 -18.83
CA GLU A 231 27.22 -9.95 -17.97
C GLU A 231 26.55 -11.14 -17.28
N ILE A 232 27.30 -12.24 -17.13
CA ILE A 232 26.84 -13.43 -16.41
C ILE A 232 26.92 -13.15 -14.91
N LEU A 233 25.77 -13.10 -14.26
CA LEU A 233 25.65 -12.86 -12.82
C LEU A 233 25.82 -14.15 -12.01
N GLN A 234 25.19 -15.24 -12.47
CA GLN A 234 25.16 -16.50 -11.74
C GLN A 234 24.87 -17.66 -12.70
N SER A 235 25.51 -18.81 -12.49
CA SER A 235 25.17 -20.07 -13.18
C SER A 235 24.27 -20.95 -12.31
N LEU A 236 23.29 -21.60 -12.93
CA LEU A 236 22.29 -22.44 -12.29
C LEU A 236 22.35 -23.87 -12.83
N THR A 237 22.03 -24.84 -11.99
CA THR A 237 21.86 -26.25 -12.42
C THR A 237 20.44 -26.54 -12.89
N ALA A 238 19.44 -25.84 -12.33
CA ALA A 238 18.04 -25.94 -12.70
C ALA A 238 17.31 -24.62 -12.40
N VAL A 239 16.21 -24.39 -13.10
CA VAL A 239 15.29 -23.26 -12.89
C VAL A 239 13.87 -23.65 -13.30
N ASN A 240 12.86 -23.15 -12.60
CA ASN A 240 11.47 -23.24 -13.03
C ASN A 240 11.04 -21.89 -13.60
N ILE A 241 10.45 -21.89 -14.79
CA ILE A 241 9.84 -20.69 -15.36
C ILE A 241 8.36 -20.67 -15.01
N TYR A 242 7.95 -19.73 -14.17
CA TYR A 242 6.55 -19.57 -13.76
C TYR A 242 5.76 -18.72 -14.77
N PRO A 243 4.42 -18.89 -14.83
CA PRO A 243 3.57 -18.13 -15.74
C PRO A 243 3.72 -16.61 -15.64
N ALA A 244 3.65 -15.93 -16.78
CA ALA A 244 3.76 -14.47 -16.85
C ALA A 244 2.51 -13.73 -16.37
N ARG A 245 1.43 -14.47 -16.06
CA ARG A 245 0.20 -13.95 -15.47
C ARG A 245 -0.29 -14.88 -14.38
N HIS A 246 -0.86 -14.32 -13.32
CA HIS A 246 -1.42 -15.10 -12.22
C HIS A 246 -2.64 -15.93 -12.63
N PHE A 247 -3.40 -15.50 -13.64
CA PHE A 247 -4.56 -16.23 -14.16
C PHE A 247 -4.18 -16.95 -15.45
N VAL A 248 -4.07 -18.27 -15.36
CA VAL A 248 -3.91 -19.15 -16.51
C VAL A 248 -5.10 -20.10 -16.50
N THR A 249 -5.84 -20.16 -17.60
CA THR A 249 -6.97 -21.09 -17.77
C THR A 249 -6.62 -22.07 -18.87
N PRO A 250 -6.54 -23.38 -18.58
CA PRO A 250 -6.35 -24.41 -19.58
C PRO A 250 -7.42 -24.37 -20.68
N GLN A 251 -7.06 -24.75 -21.91
CA GLN A 251 -7.94 -24.63 -23.08
C GLN A 251 -9.21 -25.50 -22.97
N ASP A 252 -9.08 -26.71 -22.44
CA ASP A 252 -10.19 -27.61 -22.12
C ASP A 252 -11.15 -27.00 -21.08
N ARG A 253 -10.61 -26.31 -20.07
CA ARG A 253 -11.41 -25.60 -19.07
C ARG A 253 -12.11 -24.38 -19.66
N LEU A 254 -11.47 -23.68 -20.60
CA LEU A 254 -12.03 -22.50 -21.26
C LEU A 254 -13.29 -22.84 -22.08
N GLU A 255 -13.29 -23.97 -22.80
CA GLU A 255 -14.46 -24.43 -23.56
C GLU A 255 -15.67 -24.70 -22.66
N VAL A 256 -15.45 -25.41 -21.54
CA VAL A 256 -16.49 -25.67 -20.54
C VAL A 256 -17.01 -24.37 -19.94
N ALA A 257 -16.10 -23.45 -19.57
CA ALA A 257 -16.49 -22.15 -19.03
C ALA A 257 -17.34 -21.34 -20.01
N CYS A 258 -17.01 -21.35 -21.30
CA CYS A 258 -17.82 -20.67 -22.32
C CYS A 258 -19.24 -21.26 -22.43
N ALA A 259 -19.38 -22.58 -22.33
CA ALA A 259 -20.68 -23.23 -22.33
C ALA A 259 -21.50 -22.87 -21.07
N ASP A 260 -20.87 -22.83 -19.90
CA ASP A 260 -21.50 -22.44 -18.64
C ASP A 260 -21.97 -20.96 -18.66
N ILE A 261 -21.16 -20.07 -19.23
CA ILE A 261 -21.50 -18.65 -19.41
C ILE A 261 -22.68 -18.49 -20.37
N GLU A 262 -22.70 -19.22 -21.48
CA GLU A 262 -23.79 -19.17 -22.46
C GLU A 262 -25.11 -19.68 -21.88
N ALA A 263 -25.05 -20.73 -21.05
CA ALA A 263 -26.21 -21.23 -20.32
C ALA A 263 -26.75 -20.20 -19.30
N GLU A 264 -25.86 -19.56 -18.52
CA GLU A 264 -26.25 -18.50 -17.59
C GLU A 264 -26.85 -17.29 -18.31
N LEU A 265 -26.27 -16.88 -19.44
CA LEU A 265 -26.78 -15.79 -20.26
C LEU A 265 -28.21 -16.08 -20.73
N LYS A 266 -28.45 -17.30 -21.25
CA LYS A 266 -29.79 -17.69 -21.72
C LYS A 266 -30.83 -17.63 -20.60
N ALA A 267 -30.48 -18.13 -19.41
CA ALA A 267 -31.37 -18.07 -18.25
C ALA A 267 -31.63 -16.63 -17.80
N ARG A 268 -30.58 -15.81 -17.68
CA ARG A 268 -30.69 -14.41 -17.23
C ARG A 268 -31.46 -13.54 -18.21
N LYS A 269 -31.28 -13.75 -19.51
CA LYS A 269 -32.04 -13.04 -20.56
C LYS A 269 -33.54 -13.32 -20.44
N ALA A 270 -33.92 -14.60 -20.30
CA ALA A 270 -35.32 -14.99 -20.17
C ALA A 270 -35.97 -14.42 -18.89
N GLU A 271 -35.24 -14.36 -17.78
CA GLU A 271 -35.69 -13.71 -16.54
C GLU A 271 -35.95 -12.21 -16.76
N LEU A 272 -35.00 -11.49 -17.36
CA LEU A 272 -35.14 -10.04 -17.62
C LEU A 272 -36.29 -9.74 -18.60
N GLU A 273 -36.47 -10.55 -19.64
CA GLU A 273 -37.59 -10.42 -20.59
C GLU A 273 -38.95 -10.67 -19.91
N ALA A 274 -39.04 -11.68 -19.04
CA ALA A 274 -40.25 -11.96 -18.27
C ALA A 274 -40.61 -10.83 -17.29
N ASP A 275 -39.60 -10.16 -16.72
CA ASP A 275 -39.76 -9.00 -15.83
C ASP A 275 -40.04 -7.69 -16.59
N GLY A 276 -40.12 -7.71 -17.93
CA GLY A 276 -40.32 -6.51 -18.76
C GLY A 276 -39.08 -5.61 -18.89
N LYS A 277 -37.91 -6.06 -18.45
CA LYS A 277 -36.62 -5.35 -18.50
C LYS A 277 -35.91 -5.58 -19.84
N LEU A 278 -36.57 -5.15 -20.93
CA LEU A 278 -36.13 -5.43 -22.30
C LEU A 278 -34.79 -4.77 -22.66
N LEU A 279 -34.53 -3.57 -22.13
CA LEU A 279 -33.28 -2.85 -22.37
C LEU A 279 -32.10 -3.57 -21.71
N GLU A 280 -32.26 -4.00 -20.46
CA GLU A 280 -31.28 -4.77 -19.71
C GLU A 280 -31.02 -6.13 -20.38
N ALA A 281 -32.07 -6.80 -20.85
CA ALA A 281 -31.96 -8.08 -21.57
C ALA A 281 -31.17 -7.93 -22.87
N GLN A 282 -31.45 -6.88 -23.66
CA GLN A 282 -30.69 -6.58 -24.87
C GLN A 282 -29.22 -6.26 -24.56
N ARG A 283 -28.98 -5.45 -23.53
CA ARG A 283 -27.64 -5.01 -23.11
C ARG A 283 -26.76 -6.20 -22.71
N ILE A 284 -27.27 -7.10 -21.87
CA ILE A 284 -26.49 -8.25 -21.40
C ILE A 284 -26.21 -9.25 -22.52
N ASP A 285 -27.17 -9.46 -23.42
CA ASP A 285 -27.03 -10.35 -24.58
C ASP A 285 -25.95 -9.86 -25.54
N GLN A 286 -25.97 -8.57 -25.91
CA GLN A 286 -24.94 -7.98 -26.77
C GLN A 286 -23.55 -8.08 -26.16
N ARG A 287 -23.39 -7.64 -24.90
CA ARG A 287 -22.09 -7.60 -24.25
C ARG A 287 -21.53 -9.00 -24.01
N CYS A 288 -22.34 -9.91 -23.48
CA CYS A 288 -21.88 -11.26 -23.15
C CYS A 288 -21.56 -12.11 -24.38
N ARG A 289 -22.28 -11.93 -25.50
CA ARG A 289 -21.95 -12.63 -26.76
C ARG A 289 -20.62 -12.17 -27.34
N TYR A 290 -20.37 -10.87 -27.34
CA TYR A 290 -19.09 -10.32 -27.76
C TYR A 290 -17.94 -10.85 -26.88
N ASP A 291 -18.11 -10.85 -25.55
CA ASP A 291 -17.12 -11.38 -24.63
C ASP A 291 -16.87 -12.89 -24.87
N LEU A 292 -17.91 -13.68 -25.17
CA LEU A 292 -17.80 -15.11 -25.51
C LEU A 292 -17.07 -15.36 -26.83
N GLU A 293 -17.32 -14.55 -27.87
CA GLU A 293 -16.60 -14.63 -29.14
C GLU A 293 -15.11 -14.36 -28.93
N MET A 294 -14.78 -13.29 -28.19
CA MET A 294 -13.40 -12.94 -27.85
C MET A 294 -12.70 -14.03 -27.04
N LEU A 295 -13.40 -14.65 -26.07
CA LEU A 295 -12.84 -15.75 -25.30
C LEU A 295 -12.54 -16.99 -26.17
N ARG A 296 -13.41 -17.33 -27.14
CA ARG A 296 -13.20 -18.50 -28.02
C ARG A 296 -12.09 -18.29 -29.04
N GLU A 297 -12.01 -17.10 -29.64
CA GLU A 297 -11.05 -16.81 -30.72
C GLU A 297 -9.66 -16.43 -30.18
N VAL A 298 -9.62 -15.64 -29.10
CA VAL A 298 -8.38 -15.03 -28.59
C VAL A 298 -7.95 -15.62 -27.23
N GLY A 299 -8.84 -16.32 -26.53
CA GLY A 299 -8.58 -16.79 -25.17
C GLY A 299 -8.68 -15.70 -24.10
N TYR A 300 -9.10 -14.49 -24.48
CA TYR A 300 -9.15 -13.32 -23.60
C TYR A 300 -10.20 -12.30 -24.04
N CYS A 301 -10.85 -11.64 -23.08
CA CYS A 301 -11.73 -10.51 -23.32
C CYS A 301 -11.49 -9.38 -22.29
N ASN A 302 -11.91 -8.16 -22.62
CA ASN A 302 -11.80 -7.03 -21.69
C ASN A 302 -12.76 -7.22 -20.52
N GLY A 303 -12.22 -7.19 -19.29
CA GLY A 303 -13.02 -7.47 -18.10
C GLY A 303 -13.24 -8.96 -17.85
N VAL A 304 -12.34 -9.82 -18.37
CA VAL A 304 -12.36 -11.28 -18.18
C VAL A 304 -12.51 -11.71 -16.71
N GLU A 305 -12.07 -10.88 -15.76
CA GLU A 305 -12.22 -11.15 -14.33
C GLU A 305 -13.69 -11.34 -13.91
N ASN A 306 -14.66 -10.73 -14.62
CA ASN A 306 -16.09 -10.90 -14.34
C ASN A 306 -16.58 -12.34 -14.60
N TYR A 307 -15.81 -13.14 -15.34
CA TYR A 307 -16.09 -14.54 -15.63
C TYR A 307 -15.23 -15.49 -14.78
N SER A 308 -14.47 -14.97 -13.79
CA SER A 308 -13.47 -15.74 -13.05
C SER A 308 -14.01 -17.00 -12.36
N ARG A 309 -15.26 -16.98 -11.89
CA ARG A 309 -15.91 -18.17 -11.32
C ARG A 309 -16.01 -19.32 -12.34
N HIS A 310 -16.51 -19.01 -13.54
CA HIS A 310 -16.69 -19.99 -14.61
C HIS A 310 -15.35 -20.51 -15.12
N LEU A 311 -14.40 -19.59 -15.32
CA LEU A 311 -13.04 -19.91 -15.74
C LEU A 311 -12.33 -20.83 -14.73
N ALA A 312 -12.53 -20.59 -13.43
CA ALA A 312 -11.98 -21.43 -12.37
C ALA A 312 -12.79 -22.70 -12.06
N GLY A 313 -13.96 -22.89 -12.68
CA GLY A 313 -14.84 -24.04 -12.40
C GLY A 313 -15.39 -24.10 -10.98
N ARG A 314 -15.50 -22.95 -10.33
CA ARG A 314 -16.06 -22.82 -8.98
C ARG A 314 -17.59 -22.85 -9.03
N LYS A 315 -18.20 -23.37 -7.97
CA LYS A 315 -19.67 -23.28 -7.78
C LYS A 315 -20.07 -21.85 -7.38
N SER A 316 -21.31 -21.49 -7.68
CA SER A 316 -21.90 -20.20 -7.26
C SER A 316 -21.70 -19.95 -5.76
N GLY A 317 -21.28 -18.74 -5.40
CA GLY A 317 -21.04 -18.32 -4.02
C GLY A 317 -19.75 -18.82 -3.36
N GLN A 318 -19.02 -19.78 -3.97
CA GLN A 318 -17.76 -20.26 -3.39
C GLN A 318 -16.74 -19.13 -3.25
N PRO A 319 -15.91 -19.14 -2.19
CA PRO A 319 -14.87 -18.14 -2.01
C PRO A 319 -13.85 -18.22 -3.16
N PRO A 320 -13.30 -17.08 -3.59
CA PRO A 320 -12.16 -17.06 -4.49
C PRO A 320 -10.90 -17.55 -3.76
N GLU A 321 -9.96 -18.09 -4.54
CA GLU A 321 -8.61 -18.32 -4.02
C GLU A 321 -7.84 -17.01 -4.06
N CYS A 322 -7.13 -16.72 -2.97
CA CYS A 322 -6.45 -15.44 -2.76
C CYS A 322 -4.99 -15.70 -2.37
N LEU A 323 -4.21 -14.65 -2.08
CA LEU A 323 -2.81 -14.81 -1.65
C LEU A 323 -2.67 -15.74 -0.44
N ILE A 324 -3.65 -15.72 0.46
CA ILE A 324 -3.66 -16.55 1.68
C ILE A 324 -3.62 -18.04 1.34
N ASP A 325 -4.21 -18.44 0.21
CA ASP A 325 -4.22 -19.83 -0.26
C ASP A 325 -2.87 -20.29 -0.84
N TYR A 326 -1.95 -19.36 -1.08
CA TYR A 326 -0.56 -19.65 -1.48
C TYR A 326 0.34 -19.95 -0.27
N PHE A 327 -0.09 -19.58 0.94
CA PHE A 327 0.67 -19.91 2.15
C PHE A 327 0.57 -21.41 2.47
N PRO A 328 1.66 -22.01 2.99
CA PRO A 328 1.56 -23.37 3.54
C PRO A 328 0.63 -23.38 4.76
N LYS A 329 0.12 -24.56 5.14
CA LYS A 329 -0.82 -24.69 6.27
C LYS A 329 -0.32 -24.08 7.58
N ASP A 330 0.99 -24.16 7.84
CA ASP A 330 1.61 -23.60 9.04
C ASP A 330 2.21 -22.21 8.76
N TRP A 331 1.34 -21.20 8.75
CA TRP A 331 1.70 -19.79 8.51
C TRP A 331 1.14 -18.88 9.62
N MET A 332 1.72 -17.70 9.76
CA MET A 332 1.33 -16.70 10.77
C MET A 332 0.81 -15.42 10.11
N LEU A 333 -0.24 -14.84 10.68
CA LEU A 333 -0.75 -13.51 10.32
C LEU A 333 -0.30 -12.47 11.34
N VAL A 334 0.17 -11.33 10.85
CA VAL A 334 0.36 -10.12 11.65
C VAL A 334 -0.49 -9.03 11.01
N ILE A 335 -1.37 -8.40 11.80
CA ILE A 335 -2.17 -7.27 11.34
C ILE A 335 -1.66 -6.00 12.01
N ASP A 336 -1.03 -5.13 11.22
CA ASP A 336 -0.58 -3.83 11.69
C ASP A 336 -1.71 -2.81 11.67
N GLU A 337 -1.72 -1.93 12.68
CA GLU A 337 -2.80 -0.99 12.98
C GLU A 337 -4.18 -1.67 12.89
N SER A 338 -4.33 -2.78 13.63
CA SER A 338 -5.48 -3.70 13.57
C SER A 338 -6.85 -3.02 13.64
N HIS A 339 -6.96 -1.99 14.49
CA HIS A 339 -8.17 -1.19 14.68
C HIS A 339 -8.66 -0.47 13.41
N VAL A 340 -7.81 -0.27 12.39
CA VAL A 340 -8.21 0.21 11.04
C VAL A 340 -8.29 -0.94 10.05
N THR A 341 -7.29 -1.83 10.07
CA THR A 341 -7.15 -2.89 9.06
C THR A 341 -8.30 -3.89 9.12
N ILE A 342 -8.81 -4.23 10.31
CA ILE A 342 -9.93 -5.19 10.48
C ILE A 342 -11.26 -4.62 9.95
N PRO A 343 -11.68 -3.39 10.29
CA PRO A 343 -12.82 -2.76 9.64
C PRO A 343 -12.68 -2.70 8.11
N GLN A 344 -11.47 -2.45 7.60
CA GLN A 344 -11.22 -2.44 6.16
C GLN A 344 -11.46 -3.81 5.52
N ILE A 345 -10.96 -4.91 6.11
CA ILE A 345 -11.24 -6.29 5.66
C ILE A 345 -12.75 -6.52 5.53
N ARG A 346 -13.52 -6.11 6.55
CA ARG A 346 -14.99 -6.23 6.54
C ARG A 346 -15.66 -5.38 5.45
N GLY A 347 -15.11 -4.20 5.17
CA GLY A 347 -15.67 -3.25 4.20
C GLY A 347 -15.52 -3.68 2.74
N MET A 348 -14.44 -4.38 2.37
CA MET A 348 -14.11 -4.63 0.95
C MET A 348 -15.19 -5.42 0.21
N TYR A 349 -15.70 -6.51 0.81
CA TYR A 349 -16.77 -7.31 0.20
C TYR A 349 -18.05 -6.49 0.01
N ASN A 350 -18.47 -5.76 1.03
CA ASN A 350 -19.72 -5.01 1.00
C ASN A 350 -19.71 -3.91 -0.06
N GLY A 351 -18.60 -3.17 -0.18
CA GLY A 351 -18.44 -2.14 -1.22
C GLY A 351 -18.42 -2.74 -2.63
N ASP A 352 -17.73 -3.86 -2.83
CA ASP A 352 -17.68 -4.53 -4.12
C ASP A 352 -19.04 -5.10 -4.54
N GLN A 353 -19.76 -5.73 -3.62
CA GLN A 353 -21.10 -6.26 -3.88
C GLN A 353 -22.12 -5.16 -4.18
N ALA A 354 -22.11 -4.06 -3.43
CA ALA A 354 -23.02 -2.93 -3.68
C ALA A 354 -22.83 -2.37 -5.10
N ARG A 355 -21.58 -2.20 -5.54
CA ARG A 355 -21.26 -1.76 -6.90
C ARG A 355 -21.71 -2.77 -7.97
N LYS A 356 -21.39 -4.05 -7.79
CA LYS A 356 -21.72 -5.10 -8.77
C LYS A 356 -23.21 -5.39 -8.87
N LYS A 357 -23.94 -5.30 -7.75
CA LYS A 357 -25.39 -5.48 -7.73
C LYS A 357 -26.08 -4.53 -8.71
N VAL A 358 -25.70 -3.26 -8.70
CA VAL A 358 -26.25 -2.24 -9.63
C VAL A 358 -25.94 -2.60 -11.10
N LEU A 359 -24.72 -3.06 -11.39
CA LEU A 359 -24.36 -3.51 -12.75
C LEU A 359 -25.22 -4.72 -13.21
N ILE A 360 -25.46 -5.68 -12.32
CA ILE A 360 -26.24 -6.90 -12.61
C ILE A 360 -27.74 -6.59 -12.76
N GLU A 361 -28.27 -5.71 -11.92
CA GLU A 361 -29.67 -5.27 -11.96
C GLU A 361 -29.99 -4.55 -13.27
N HIS A 362 -29.03 -3.78 -13.79
CA HIS A 362 -29.15 -3.05 -15.04
C HIS A 362 -28.52 -3.77 -16.25
N GLY A 363 -28.31 -5.09 -16.19
CA GLY A 363 -27.91 -5.88 -17.36
C GLY A 363 -26.54 -5.56 -17.97
N PHE A 364 -25.62 -4.95 -17.20
CA PHE A 364 -24.23 -4.76 -17.64
C PHE A 364 -23.35 -6.00 -17.43
N ARG A 365 -23.68 -6.82 -16.42
CA ARG A 365 -22.94 -8.04 -16.08
C ARG A 365 -23.89 -9.18 -15.68
N LEU A 366 -23.44 -10.43 -15.88
CA LEU A 366 -24.14 -11.62 -15.42
C LEU A 366 -24.10 -11.72 -13.88
N PRO A 367 -25.05 -12.44 -13.26
CA PRO A 367 -25.04 -12.69 -11.81
C PRO A 367 -23.71 -13.28 -11.30
N SER A 368 -23.08 -14.14 -12.09
CA SER A 368 -21.74 -14.70 -11.81
C SER A 368 -20.63 -13.69 -11.58
N ALA A 369 -20.76 -12.45 -12.08
CA ALA A 369 -19.79 -11.40 -11.82
C ALA A 369 -19.70 -11.07 -10.31
N ALA A 370 -20.76 -11.29 -9.53
CA ALA A 370 -20.75 -11.12 -8.08
C ALA A 370 -19.80 -12.10 -7.37
N ASP A 371 -19.48 -13.24 -8.00
CA ASP A 371 -18.54 -14.24 -7.48
C ASP A 371 -17.06 -13.91 -7.78
N ASN A 372 -16.80 -12.86 -8.58
CA ASN A 372 -15.49 -12.23 -8.72
C ASN A 372 -15.29 -11.15 -7.66
N ARG A 373 -15.07 -11.54 -6.40
CA ARG A 373 -15.15 -10.66 -5.24
C ARG A 373 -13.91 -10.80 -4.36
N PRO A 374 -13.68 -9.93 -3.37
CA PRO A 374 -12.79 -10.26 -2.27
C PRO A 374 -13.44 -11.31 -1.34
N LEU A 375 -12.64 -11.88 -0.44
CA LEU A 375 -13.14 -12.72 0.65
C LEU A 375 -14.10 -11.93 1.54
N LYS A 376 -15.12 -12.62 2.06
CA LYS A 376 -15.88 -12.14 3.20
C LYS A 376 -15.02 -12.19 4.45
N ALA A 377 -15.38 -11.42 5.47
CA ALA A 377 -14.62 -11.42 6.72
C ALA A 377 -14.59 -12.81 7.37
N GLU A 378 -15.70 -13.53 7.36
CA GLU A 378 -15.81 -14.89 7.91
C GLU A 378 -14.90 -15.86 7.14
N GLU A 379 -14.93 -15.80 5.80
CA GLU A 379 -14.08 -16.62 4.93
C GLU A 379 -12.58 -16.33 5.14
N PHE A 380 -12.22 -15.07 5.41
CA PHE A 380 -10.86 -14.69 5.76
C PHE A 380 -10.45 -15.30 7.09
N TRP A 381 -11.25 -15.12 8.14
CA TRP A 381 -10.92 -15.64 9.47
C TRP A 381 -10.86 -17.16 9.51
N ASP A 382 -11.73 -17.86 8.77
CA ASP A 382 -11.70 -19.33 8.65
C ASP A 382 -10.37 -19.86 8.09
N LYS A 383 -9.69 -19.08 7.23
CA LYS A 383 -8.38 -19.41 6.67
C LYS A 383 -7.21 -19.05 7.60
N VAL A 384 -7.44 -18.21 8.60
CA VAL A 384 -6.40 -17.72 9.53
C VAL A 384 -6.22 -18.70 10.69
N ASN A 385 -5.00 -19.23 10.81
CA ASN A 385 -4.63 -20.18 11.87
C ASN A 385 -4.10 -19.51 13.14
N GLN A 386 -3.14 -18.59 13.04
CA GLN A 386 -2.63 -17.83 14.19
C GLN A 386 -2.41 -16.38 13.79
N CYS A 387 -2.84 -15.45 14.63
CA CYS A 387 -2.82 -14.01 14.32
C CYS A 387 -2.33 -13.18 15.51
N ILE A 388 -1.40 -12.26 15.23
CA ILE A 388 -0.97 -11.20 16.13
C ILE A 388 -1.59 -9.89 15.67
N PHE A 389 -2.46 -9.31 16.48
CA PHE A 389 -2.97 -7.95 16.29
C PHE A 389 -1.95 -6.95 16.84
N VAL A 390 -1.57 -5.95 16.05
CA VAL A 390 -0.60 -4.94 16.46
C VAL A 390 -1.29 -3.57 16.44
N SER A 391 -1.42 -2.95 17.61
CA SER A 391 -2.09 -1.65 17.72
C SER A 391 -1.74 -0.94 19.02
N ALA A 392 -1.69 0.39 18.99
CA ALA A 392 -1.64 1.21 20.21
C ALA A 392 -3.02 1.39 20.87
N THR A 393 -4.07 1.16 20.08
CA THR A 393 -5.49 1.42 20.40
C THR A 393 -6.37 0.33 19.78
N PRO A 394 -6.25 -0.95 20.22
CA PRO A 394 -6.99 -2.05 19.62
C PRO A 394 -8.51 -1.84 19.64
N GLY A 395 -9.18 -2.41 18.65
CA GLY A 395 -10.63 -2.51 18.57
C GLY A 395 -11.20 -3.41 19.67
N ASN A 396 -12.47 -3.23 20.03
CA ASN A 396 -13.13 -4.07 21.04
C ASN A 396 -13.07 -5.56 20.66
N TRP A 397 -13.32 -5.86 19.38
CA TRP A 397 -13.30 -7.23 18.86
C TRP A 397 -11.94 -7.91 19.02
N GLU A 398 -10.83 -7.16 18.87
CA GLU A 398 -9.47 -7.70 18.99
C GLU A 398 -9.15 -8.05 20.44
N LEU A 399 -9.58 -7.20 21.38
CA LEU A 399 -9.45 -7.43 22.81
C LEU A 399 -10.31 -8.61 23.28
N GLU A 400 -11.57 -8.65 22.85
CA GLU A 400 -12.51 -9.73 23.19
C GLU A 400 -11.99 -11.10 22.71
N ILE A 401 -11.48 -11.18 21.48
CA ILE A 401 -11.03 -12.46 20.91
C ILE A 401 -9.62 -12.89 21.36
N SER A 402 -8.81 -11.94 21.87
CA SER A 402 -7.49 -12.25 22.42
C SER A 402 -7.58 -12.74 23.87
N GLU A 403 -8.71 -12.49 24.57
CA GLU A 403 -8.89 -12.81 25.98
C GLU A 403 -7.70 -12.27 26.83
N ASP A 404 -7.02 -13.13 27.58
CA ASP A 404 -5.86 -12.76 28.41
C ASP A 404 -4.54 -12.70 27.62
N ASN A 405 -4.54 -12.99 26.32
CA ASN A 405 -3.35 -13.01 25.46
C ASN A 405 -2.98 -11.61 24.94
N ILE A 406 -2.79 -10.66 25.87
CA ILE A 406 -2.42 -9.27 25.56
C ILE A 406 -1.00 -9.00 26.06
N ALA A 407 -0.07 -8.82 25.13
CA ALA A 407 1.29 -8.40 25.41
C ALA A 407 1.37 -6.87 25.36
N GLU A 408 1.60 -6.23 26.50
CA GLU A 408 1.75 -4.78 26.60
C GLU A 408 3.20 -4.35 26.31
N GLN A 409 3.36 -3.32 25.46
CA GLN A 409 4.65 -2.73 25.10
C GLN A 409 4.55 -1.20 25.05
N ILE A 410 4.85 -0.55 26.17
CA ILE A 410 4.74 0.90 26.41
C ILE A 410 6.10 1.60 26.60
N ILE A 411 7.19 0.87 26.87
CA ILE A 411 8.50 1.45 27.14
C ILE A 411 9.24 1.68 25.82
N ARG A 412 9.64 2.93 25.56
CA ARG A 412 10.44 3.27 24.38
C ARG A 412 11.92 2.99 24.63
N PRO A 413 12.66 2.41 23.66
CA PRO A 413 14.10 2.20 23.78
C PRO A 413 14.90 3.48 24.10
N THR A 414 14.42 4.64 23.63
CA THR A 414 15.06 5.94 23.85
C THR A 414 14.72 6.60 25.19
N GLY A 415 13.82 5.99 25.98
CA GLY A 415 13.31 6.57 27.22
C GLY A 415 12.34 7.74 27.01
N VAL A 416 11.97 8.11 25.78
CA VAL A 416 10.95 9.14 25.56
C VAL A 416 9.62 8.68 26.14
N ILE A 417 8.96 9.58 26.87
CA ILE A 417 7.72 9.31 27.58
C ILE A 417 6.50 9.85 26.81
N ASP A 418 5.32 9.33 27.12
CA ASP A 418 4.05 9.85 26.61
C ASP A 418 3.90 11.32 27.03
N PRO A 419 3.33 12.18 26.16
CA PRO A 419 3.31 13.62 26.38
C PRO A 419 2.43 14.00 27.57
N GLU A 420 2.70 15.18 28.13
CA GLU A 420 1.79 15.79 29.11
C GLU A 420 0.53 16.28 28.39
N VAL A 421 -0.64 16.04 28.98
CA VAL A 421 -1.94 16.43 28.42
C VAL A 421 -2.50 17.58 29.23
N ILE A 422 -2.83 18.69 28.57
CA ILE A 422 -3.36 19.91 29.17
C ILE A 422 -4.72 20.19 28.55
N VAL A 423 -5.75 20.42 29.38
CA VAL A 423 -7.08 20.80 28.91
C VAL A 423 -7.30 22.29 29.15
N ARG A 424 -7.71 23.02 28.11
CA ARG A 424 -7.95 24.48 28.13
C ARG A 424 -9.36 24.81 27.60
N PRO A 425 -10.00 25.89 28.06
CA PRO A 425 -11.33 26.29 27.59
C PRO A 425 -11.30 26.70 26.10
N THR A 426 -12.46 26.69 25.44
CA THR A 426 -12.57 27.13 24.03
C THR A 426 -12.52 28.66 23.89
N GLU A 427 -12.86 29.39 24.95
CA GLU A 427 -12.76 30.85 25.01
C GLU A 427 -11.29 31.30 24.89
N GLY A 428 -10.98 32.13 23.88
CA GLY A 428 -9.62 32.60 23.62
C GLY A 428 -8.66 31.54 23.04
N GLN A 429 -9.17 30.37 22.63
CA GLN A 429 -8.32 29.23 22.22
C GLN A 429 -7.33 29.56 21.08
N ILE A 430 -7.72 30.43 20.14
CA ILE A 430 -6.87 30.78 18.99
C ILE A 430 -5.69 31.66 19.40
N ASP A 431 -5.93 32.64 20.29
CA ASP A 431 -4.88 33.51 20.81
C ASP A 431 -3.90 32.73 21.69
N ASP A 432 -4.42 31.85 22.54
CA ASP A 432 -3.63 30.93 23.37
C ASP A 432 -2.76 30.00 22.51
N LEU A 433 -3.36 29.39 21.47
CA LEU A 433 -2.66 28.52 20.53
C LEU A 433 -1.57 29.29 19.76
N LEU A 434 -1.82 30.54 19.35
CA LEU A 434 -0.84 31.37 18.68
C LEU A 434 0.38 31.66 19.58
N GLY A 435 0.16 31.88 20.88
CA GLY A 435 1.24 31.99 21.87
C GLY A 435 2.08 30.72 21.94
N GLU A 436 1.44 29.57 22.12
CA GLU A 436 2.12 28.27 22.19
C GLU A 436 2.90 27.96 20.91
N ILE A 437 2.35 28.29 19.74
CA ILE A 437 3.04 28.14 18.45
C ILE A 437 4.31 28.98 18.42
N LYS A 438 4.24 30.27 18.79
CA LYS A 438 5.42 31.17 18.77
C LYS A 438 6.53 30.64 19.67
N ASP A 439 6.18 30.16 20.86
CA ASP A 439 7.14 29.55 21.78
C ASP A 439 7.83 28.32 21.16
N ARG A 440 7.11 27.48 20.40
CA ARG A 440 7.70 26.31 19.71
C ARG A 440 8.56 26.73 18.51
N VAL A 441 8.16 27.76 17.77
CA VAL A 441 8.92 28.32 16.64
C VAL A 441 10.27 28.85 17.12
N ASP A 442 10.31 29.58 18.24
CA ASP A 442 11.54 30.10 18.84
C ASP A 442 12.51 28.99 19.27
N LEU A 443 11.99 27.81 19.61
CA LEU A 443 12.76 26.61 19.93
C LEU A 443 13.12 25.75 18.71
N ASN A 444 12.71 26.17 17.49
CA ASN A 444 12.80 25.39 16.25
C ASN A 444 12.15 23.99 16.37
N GLU A 445 11.03 23.93 17.08
CA GLU A 445 10.17 22.75 17.19
C GLU A 445 8.97 22.88 16.23
N ARG A 446 8.17 21.83 16.05
CA ARG A 446 7.00 21.81 15.15
C ARG A 446 5.69 21.57 15.90
N VAL A 447 4.61 22.06 15.31
CA VAL A 447 3.25 21.95 15.88
C VAL A 447 2.31 21.24 14.92
N LEU A 448 1.51 20.31 15.45
CA LEU A 448 0.39 19.71 14.74
C LEU A 448 -0.92 20.20 15.35
N ILE A 449 -1.87 20.62 14.51
CA ILE A 449 -3.18 21.08 14.95
C ILE A 449 -4.25 20.22 14.28
N THR A 450 -5.20 19.71 15.06
CA THR A 450 -6.35 18.98 14.53
C THR A 450 -7.65 19.75 14.68
N THR A 451 -8.37 19.93 13.58
CA THR A 451 -9.70 20.57 13.51
C THR A 451 -10.78 19.53 13.16
N LEU A 452 -12.05 19.92 13.20
CA LEU A 452 -13.16 19.01 12.85
C LEU A 452 -13.54 19.04 11.37
N THR A 453 -13.28 20.14 10.66
CA THR A 453 -13.74 20.34 9.28
C THR A 453 -12.63 20.89 8.40
N LYS A 454 -12.73 20.61 7.09
CA LYS A 454 -11.79 21.12 6.08
C LYS A 454 -11.73 22.64 6.09
N ARG A 455 -12.92 23.26 6.10
CA ARG A 455 -13.07 24.71 6.15
C ARG A 455 -12.39 25.31 7.38
N MET A 456 -12.56 24.73 8.57
CA MET A 456 -11.83 25.21 9.75
C MET A 456 -10.31 25.04 9.64
N ALA A 457 -9.83 23.98 8.97
CA ALA A 457 -8.40 23.83 8.75
C ALA A 457 -7.86 24.90 7.79
N GLU A 458 -8.61 25.23 6.73
CA GLU A 458 -8.29 26.27 5.76
C GLU A 458 -8.34 27.66 6.42
N ASP A 459 -9.46 28.01 7.06
CA ASP A 459 -9.67 29.30 7.74
C ASP A 459 -8.61 29.55 8.83
N LEU A 460 -8.26 28.52 9.62
CA LEU A 460 -7.21 28.63 10.65
C LEU A 460 -5.81 28.80 10.01
N THR A 461 -5.57 28.15 8.88
CA THR A 461 -4.30 28.29 8.17
C THR A 461 -4.14 29.72 7.67
N GLU A 462 -5.17 30.29 7.03
CA GLU A 462 -5.16 31.68 6.56
C GLU A 462 -4.90 32.66 7.71
N TYR A 463 -5.61 32.51 8.84
CA TYR A 463 -5.39 33.33 10.03
C TYR A 463 -3.95 33.25 10.58
N LEU A 464 -3.37 32.05 10.61
CA LEU A 464 -1.99 31.84 11.08
C LEU A 464 -0.97 32.42 10.09
N GLU A 465 -1.19 32.29 8.78
CA GLU A 465 -0.35 32.93 7.75
C GLU A 465 -0.38 34.46 7.89
N ASP A 466 -1.56 35.07 8.07
CA ASP A 466 -1.72 36.51 8.30
C ASP A 466 -1.03 36.99 9.58
N SER A 467 -0.94 36.11 10.57
CA SER A 467 -0.23 36.35 11.84
C SER A 467 1.29 36.12 11.74
N GLY A 468 1.80 35.84 10.53
CA GLY A 468 3.23 35.67 10.25
C GLY A 468 3.79 34.28 10.56
N ILE A 469 2.94 33.28 10.79
CA ILE A 469 3.36 31.89 11.03
C ILE A 469 3.51 31.15 9.71
N ARG A 470 4.59 30.38 9.55
CA ARG A 470 4.76 29.48 8.41
C ARG A 470 3.93 28.22 8.64
N VAL A 471 2.80 28.11 7.96
CA VAL A 471 1.82 27.04 8.17
C VAL A 471 1.37 26.42 6.84
N ARG A 472 0.94 25.16 6.90
CA ARG A 472 0.24 24.48 5.80
C ARG A 472 -0.93 23.68 6.36
N TYR A 473 -1.92 23.37 5.51
CA TYR A 473 -3.01 22.47 5.87
C TYR A 473 -2.88 21.08 5.23
N LEU A 474 -3.54 20.09 5.81
CA LEU A 474 -3.64 18.72 5.33
C LEU A 474 -5.08 18.17 5.46
N HIS A 475 -5.79 17.97 4.35
CA HIS A 475 -7.11 17.34 4.33
C HIS A 475 -7.28 16.33 3.18
N SER A 476 -8.47 15.73 3.05
CA SER A 476 -8.70 14.54 2.20
C SER A 476 -8.53 14.73 0.68
N GLU A 477 -8.51 15.95 0.16
CA GLU A 477 -8.40 16.22 -1.29
C GLU A 477 -6.95 16.35 -1.76
N ILE A 478 -6.01 16.54 -0.85
CA ILE A 478 -4.59 16.56 -1.18
C ILE A 478 -4.16 15.16 -1.62
N ASN A 479 -3.55 15.09 -2.81
CA ASN A 479 -3.00 13.87 -3.38
C ASN A 479 -1.93 13.28 -2.46
N SER A 480 -1.92 11.95 -2.29
CA SER A 480 -0.91 11.18 -1.57
C SER A 480 0.53 11.64 -1.78
N ILE A 481 0.95 11.97 -3.02
CA ILE A 481 2.32 12.46 -3.28
C ILE A 481 2.54 13.82 -2.64
N GLN A 482 1.62 14.77 -2.85
CA GLN A 482 1.70 16.10 -2.25
C GLN A 482 1.69 16.03 -0.72
N ARG A 483 0.96 15.07 -0.13
CA ARG A 483 1.00 14.86 1.33
C ARG A 483 2.41 14.53 1.81
N ILE A 484 3.09 13.61 1.13
CA ILE A 484 4.46 13.21 1.47
C ILE A 484 5.39 14.44 1.39
N GLU A 485 5.22 15.28 0.38
CA GLU A 485 5.98 16.53 0.24
C GLU A 485 5.72 17.50 1.39
N ILE A 486 4.45 17.76 1.73
CA ILE A 486 4.09 18.64 2.86
C ILE A 486 4.67 18.13 4.18
N ILE A 487 4.59 16.82 4.43
CA ILE A 487 5.15 16.21 5.64
C ILE A 487 6.68 16.37 5.67
N GLN A 488 7.34 16.19 4.53
CA GLN A 488 8.79 16.35 4.43
C GLN A 488 9.20 17.82 4.65
N ASP A 489 8.48 18.75 4.05
CA ASP A 489 8.70 20.19 4.19
C ASP A 489 8.55 20.66 5.66
N LEU A 490 7.60 20.07 6.42
CA LEU A 490 7.49 20.29 7.87
C LEU A 490 8.77 19.84 8.61
N ARG A 491 9.29 18.66 8.26
CA ARG A 491 10.52 18.11 8.88
C ARG A 491 11.75 18.92 8.52
N ASP A 492 11.86 19.36 7.28
CA ASP A 492 12.95 20.20 6.80
C ASP A 492 12.86 21.63 7.32
N GLY A 493 11.75 22.01 7.97
CA GLY A 493 11.56 23.33 8.55
C GLY A 493 11.26 24.41 7.53
N VAL A 494 10.71 24.03 6.37
CA VAL A 494 10.15 24.95 5.38
C VAL A 494 8.99 25.73 6.02
N PHE A 495 8.18 25.04 6.82
CA PHE A 495 7.15 25.60 7.66
C PHE A 495 7.13 24.93 9.04
N ASP A 496 6.45 25.54 10.02
CA ASP A 496 6.53 25.17 11.43
C ASP A 496 5.26 24.47 11.95
N VAL A 497 4.12 24.75 11.31
CA VAL A 497 2.80 24.31 11.78
C VAL A 497 2.04 23.56 10.68
N LEU A 498 1.48 22.41 11.01
CA LEU A 498 0.58 21.66 10.13
C LEU A 498 -0.82 21.57 10.74
N VAL A 499 -1.80 22.12 10.04
CA VAL A 499 -3.23 22.05 10.43
C VAL A 499 -3.89 20.94 9.63
N GLY A 500 -4.66 20.05 10.26
CA GLY A 500 -5.40 19.04 9.51
C GLY A 500 -6.66 18.56 10.21
N VAL A 501 -7.48 17.80 9.50
CA VAL A 501 -8.70 17.22 10.08
C VAL A 501 -8.41 15.87 10.71
N ASN A 502 -7.73 15.00 9.95
CA ASN A 502 -7.37 13.67 10.38
C ASN A 502 -5.89 13.39 10.06
N LEU A 503 -5.01 13.81 10.97
CA LEU A 503 -3.57 13.59 10.91
C LEU A 503 -3.16 12.18 11.39
N LEU A 504 -4.13 11.27 11.55
CA LEU A 504 -3.90 9.91 12.03
C LEU A 504 -3.48 8.95 10.91
N ARG A 505 -3.71 9.31 9.65
CA ARG A 505 -3.62 8.38 8.51
C ARG A 505 -2.20 8.03 8.08
N GLU A 506 -1.23 8.94 8.19
CA GLU A 506 0.01 8.80 7.43
C GLU A 506 1.18 8.06 8.12
N GLY A 507 1.00 7.38 9.27
CA GLY A 507 2.15 6.75 9.93
C GLY A 507 3.27 7.76 10.24
N LEU A 508 2.88 9.02 10.50
CA LEU A 508 3.77 10.16 10.67
C LEU A 508 4.75 9.92 11.84
N ASP A 509 6.02 9.76 11.49
CA ASP A 509 7.15 9.73 12.41
C ASP A 509 7.84 11.10 12.36
N LEU A 510 7.42 12.00 13.26
CA LEU A 510 7.86 13.39 13.32
C LEU A 510 8.50 13.66 14.69
N PRO A 511 9.78 13.31 14.91
CA PRO A 511 10.47 13.62 16.16
C PRO A 511 10.61 15.12 16.42
N GLU A 512 10.46 15.97 15.40
CA GLU A 512 10.52 17.43 15.49
C GLU A 512 9.24 18.05 16.09
N VAL A 513 8.14 17.29 16.17
CA VAL A 513 6.86 17.76 16.73
C VAL A 513 6.88 17.67 18.25
N SER A 514 6.85 18.83 18.91
CA SER A 514 6.79 18.92 20.38
C SER A 514 5.41 19.25 20.92
N LEU A 515 4.52 19.79 20.08
CA LEU A 515 3.16 20.16 20.48
C LEU A 515 2.12 19.60 19.51
N VAL A 516 1.07 19.01 20.10
CA VAL A 516 -0.15 18.64 19.38
C VAL A 516 -1.33 19.40 19.99
N ALA A 517 -2.02 20.21 19.21
CA ALA A 517 -3.24 20.89 19.63
C ALA A 517 -4.47 20.21 19.02
N ILE A 518 -5.47 19.93 19.85
CA ILE A 518 -6.74 19.34 19.46
C ILE A 518 -7.84 20.36 19.74
N LEU A 519 -8.30 21.04 18.68
CA LEU A 519 -9.42 21.97 18.79
C LEU A 519 -10.73 21.20 18.94
N ASP A 520 -11.71 21.77 19.64
CA ASP A 520 -13.02 21.15 19.85
C ASP A 520 -12.92 19.70 20.37
N ALA A 521 -12.06 19.48 21.36
CA ALA A 521 -11.78 18.16 21.93
C ALA A 521 -13.01 17.51 22.57
N ASP A 522 -13.98 18.33 23.00
CA ASP A 522 -15.23 17.91 23.64
C ASP A 522 -16.38 17.58 22.66
N LYS A 523 -16.16 17.73 21.35
CA LYS A 523 -17.14 17.37 20.32
C LYS A 523 -17.01 15.89 19.95
N GLU A 524 -17.78 15.06 20.63
CA GLU A 524 -17.79 13.62 20.37
C GLU A 524 -18.09 13.28 18.90
N GLY A 525 -17.48 12.20 18.45
CA GLY A 525 -17.55 11.74 17.07
C GLY A 525 -16.28 10.99 16.70
N PHE A 526 -16.18 10.52 15.46
CA PHE A 526 -15.04 9.71 15.02
C PHE A 526 -13.68 10.36 15.29
N LEU A 527 -13.55 11.67 15.09
CA LEU A 527 -12.28 12.40 15.25
C LEU A 527 -11.90 12.67 16.72
N ARG A 528 -12.83 12.49 17.66
CA ARG A 528 -12.65 12.75 19.11
C ARG A 528 -13.01 11.55 19.98
N ALA A 529 -13.21 10.39 19.38
CA ALA A 529 -13.34 9.14 20.12
C ALA A 529 -12.03 8.83 20.86
N GLU A 530 -12.13 8.08 21.95
CA GLU A 530 -11.01 7.61 22.79
C GLU A 530 -9.77 7.20 21.97
N ARG A 531 -9.94 6.33 20.96
CA ARG A 531 -8.85 5.86 20.10
C ARG A 531 -8.20 6.98 19.30
N SER A 532 -9.01 7.85 18.69
CA SER A 532 -8.53 8.96 17.87
C SER A 532 -7.77 9.98 18.71
N LEU A 533 -8.22 10.24 19.94
CA LEU A 533 -7.51 11.11 20.89
C LEU A 533 -6.16 10.51 21.29
N ILE A 534 -6.11 9.25 21.74
CA ILE A 534 -4.86 8.58 22.13
C ILE A 534 -3.84 8.60 20.98
N GLN A 535 -4.28 8.35 19.74
CA GLN A 535 -3.37 8.39 18.59
C GLN A 535 -2.89 9.81 18.24
N THR A 536 -3.77 10.80 18.36
CA THR A 536 -3.42 12.20 18.09
C THR A 536 -2.41 12.68 19.13
N ILE A 537 -2.67 12.42 20.41
CA ILE A 537 -1.74 12.68 21.53
C ILE A 537 -0.39 11.98 21.27
N GLY A 538 -0.43 10.72 20.82
CA GLY A 538 0.75 9.92 20.50
C GLY A 538 1.68 10.52 19.43
N ARG A 539 1.25 11.52 18.66
CA ARG A 539 2.12 12.24 17.71
C ARG A 539 3.17 13.11 18.39
N ALA A 540 2.92 13.60 19.60
CA ALA A 540 3.91 14.30 20.41
C ALA A 540 4.85 13.36 21.18
N ALA A 541 4.57 12.05 21.21
CA ALA A 541 5.30 11.07 22.03
C ALA A 541 6.68 10.66 21.46
N ARG A 542 7.18 11.38 20.45
CA ARG A 542 8.53 11.19 19.87
C ARG A 542 9.50 12.30 20.27
N HIS A 543 9.01 13.36 20.91
CA HIS A 543 9.80 14.48 21.37
C HIS A 543 9.95 14.44 22.90
N VAL A 544 11.15 14.76 23.40
CA VAL A 544 11.45 14.76 24.86
C VAL A 544 10.60 15.75 25.66
N LYS A 545 10.16 16.84 25.02
CA LYS A 545 9.23 17.84 25.58
C LYS A 545 7.83 17.75 24.98
N GLY A 546 7.44 16.57 24.51
CA GLY A 546 6.12 16.36 23.90
C GLY A 546 4.98 16.80 24.82
N GLN A 547 4.07 17.61 24.31
CA GLN A 547 2.85 18.07 24.98
C GLN A 547 1.64 17.98 24.04
N ALA A 548 0.47 17.76 24.64
CA ALA A 548 -0.81 17.80 23.95
C ALA A 548 -1.77 18.78 24.64
N ILE A 549 -2.34 19.71 23.89
CA ILE A 549 -3.36 20.64 24.39
C ILE A 549 -4.71 20.26 23.78
N LEU A 550 -5.69 20.00 24.64
CA LEU A 550 -7.07 19.69 24.26
C LEU A 550 -7.93 20.91 24.62
N TYR A 551 -8.43 21.62 23.60
CA TYR A 551 -9.35 22.73 23.80
C TYR A 551 -10.78 22.23 23.86
N GLY A 552 -11.44 22.41 24.99
CA GLY A 552 -12.82 21.95 25.21
C GLY A 552 -13.37 22.45 26.55
N ASP A 553 -14.68 22.66 26.61
CA ASP A 553 -15.32 23.22 27.81
C ASP A 553 -15.88 22.12 28.72
N LYS A 554 -15.99 20.89 28.19
CA LYS A 554 -16.50 19.72 28.91
C LYS A 554 -15.52 18.57 28.83
N MET A 555 -15.39 17.85 29.95
CA MET A 555 -14.66 16.60 29.96
C MET A 555 -15.58 15.46 29.51
N THR A 556 -15.40 14.97 28.28
CA THR A 556 -16.16 13.84 27.74
C THR A 556 -15.57 12.50 28.19
N ASP A 557 -16.36 11.42 28.15
CA ASP A 557 -15.87 10.08 28.49
C ASP A 557 -14.67 9.67 27.63
N SER A 558 -14.68 10.05 26.35
CA SER A 558 -13.57 9.82 25.42
C SER A 558 -12.29 10.54 25.86
N MET A 559 -12.41 11.79 26.32
CA MET A 559 -11.27 12.56 26.84
C MET A 559 -10.72 11.96 28.13
N ILE A 560 -11.59 11.62 29.09
CA ILE A 560 -11.18 11.05 30.37
C ILE A 560 -10.34 9.79 30.14
N LYS A 561 -10.87 8.83 29.37
CA LYS A 561 -10.15 7.58 29.09
C LYS A 561 -8.83 7.80 28.35
N ALA A 562 -8.79 8.73 27.41
CA ALA A 562 -7.57 9.04 26.67
C ALA A 562 -6.50 9.68 27.57
N ILE A 563 -6.90 10.59 28.46
CA ILE A 563 -6.02 11.24 29.45
C ILE A 563 -5.51 10.19 30.45
N ASP A 564 -6.41 9.41 31.06
CA ASP A 564 -6.07 8.39 32.05
C ASP A 564 -5.07 7.37 31.50
N GLU A 565 -5.29 6.87 30.28
CA GLU A 565 -4.38 5.92 29.65
C GLU A 565 -3.01 6.56 29.32
N THR A 566 -2.99 7.82 28.91
CA THR A 566 -1.75 8.56 28.63
C THR A 566 -0.95 8.78 29.92
N GLU A 567 -1.61 9.21 31.01
CA GLU A 567 -0.99 9.41 32.31
C GLU A 567 -0.49 8.10 32.93
N ARG A 568 -1.26 7.01 32.81
CA ARG A 568 -0.84 5.67 33.24
C ARG A 568 0.45 5.24 32.55
N ARG A 569 0.51 5.35 31.21
CA ARG A 569 1.70 5.02 30.41
C ARG A 569 2.89 5.88 30.82
N ARG A 570 2.68 7.20 30.90
CA ARG A 570 3.71 8.16 31.31
C ARG A 570 4.28 7.83 32.68
N GLY A 571 3.44 7.49 33.66
CA GLY A 571 3.85 7.10 35.01
C GLY A 571 4.75 5.86 35.02
N ILE A 572 4.38 4.82 34.26
CA ILE A 572 5.19 3.58 34.15
C ILE A 572 6.54 3.87 33.48
N GLN A 573 6.54 4.64 32.39
CA GLN A 573 7.77 5.00 31.66
C GLN A 573 8.72 5.84 32.53
N MET A 574 8.19 6.81 33.29
CA MET A 574 8.99 7.61 34.23
C MET A 574 9.61 6.75 35.33
N ALA A 575 8.85 5.81 35.90
CA ALA A 575 9.35 4.89 36.91
C ALA A 575 10.47 3.98 36.36
N HIS A 576 10.27 3.43 35.15
CA HIS A 576 11.29 2.64 34.47
C HIS A 576 12.57 3.46 34.20
N ASN A 577 12.44 4.67 33.64
CA ASN A 577 13.59 5.52 33.37
C ASN A 577 14.39 5.84 34.64
N LYS A 578 13.69 6.12 35.75
CA LYS A 578 14.32 6.36 37.06
C LYS A 578 15.02 5.11 37.60
N MET A 579 14.39 3.94 37.48
CA MET A 579 14.97 2.67 37.95
C MET A 579 16.23 2.27 37.16
N HIS A 580 16.24 2.55 35.85
CA HIS A 580 17.33 2.16 34.95
C HIS A 580 18.30 3.30 34.59
N ASN A 581 18.19 4.46 35.26
CA ASN A 581 19.01 5.65 35.00
C ASN A 581 19.04 6.08 33.51
N ILE A 582 17.88 6.02 32.85
CA ILE A 582 17.73 6.39 31.43
C ILE A 582 17.37 7.87 31.33
N THR A 583 18.17 8.64 30.61
CA THR A 583 17.82 10.01 30.21
C THR A 583 17.11 9.96 28.86
N PRO A 584 15.87 10.48 28.74
CA PRO A 584 15.13 10.52 27.47
C PRO A 584 15.93 11.24 26.38
N LYS A 585 15.99 10.66 25.19
CA LYS A 585 16.62 11.27 24.01
C LYS A 585 15.69 11.21 22.81
N SER A 586 15.47 12.33 22.14
CA SER A 586 14.75 12.33 20.86
C SER A 586 15.53 11.53 19.83
N ILE A 587 14.82 10.77 18.98
CA ILE A 587 15.44 10.04 17.88
C ILE A 587 15.89 11.08 16.83
N VAL A 588 17.18 11.34 16.74
CA VAL A 588 17.76 12.06 15.60
C VAL A 588 17.86 11.07 14.46
N LYS A 589 16.77 10.87 13.71
CA LYS A 589 16.83 10.08 12.48
C LYS A 589 17.78 10.85 11.56
N LYS A 590 18.86 10.22 11.08
CA LYS A 590 19.61 10.78 9.94
C LYS A 590 18.58 11.13 8.86
N LYS A 591 18.78 12.21 8.10
CA LYS A 591 17.97 12.55 6.91
C LYS A 591 18.04 11.36 5.93
N SER A 592 17.27 10.31 6.19
CA SER A 592 17.09 9.19 5.31
C SER A 592 16.23 9.75 4.21
N SER A 593 16.81 9.91 3.03
CA SER A 593 16.03 10.11 1.82
C SER A 593 14.96 9.02 1.81
N ASN A 594 13.69 9.41 1.97
CA ASN A 594 12.58 8.50 1.69
C ASN A 594 12.89 7.87 0.32
N ALA A 595 12.96 6.55 0.18
CA ALA A 595 13.37 5.93 -1.10
C ALA A 595 12.51 6.44 -2.29
N ILE A 596 11.25 6.76 -2.00
CA ILE A 596 10.28 7.39 -2.91
C ILE A 596 10.68 8.84 -3.24
N LEU A 597 11.13 9.61 -2.25
CA LEU A 597 11.62 10.97 -2.45
C LEU A 597 13.04 11.01 -3.01
N SER A 598 13.93 10.03 -2.81
CA SER A 598 15.24 10.01 -3.50
C SER A 598 15.07 9.92 -5.01
N PHE A 599 14.03 9.21 -5.48
CA PHE A 599 13.65 9.18 -6.88
C PHE A 599 13.19 10.56 -7.39
N LEU A 600 12.51 11.35 -6.54
CA LEU A 600 12.05 12.71 -6.83
C LEU A 600 13.13 13.80 -6.57
N GLU A 601 14.07 13.56 -5.64
CA GLU A 601 15.15 14.46 -5.24
C GLU A 601 16.27 14.48 -6.28
N VAL A 602 16.50 13.39 -7.01
CA VAL A 602 17.38 13.40 -8.20
C VAL A 602 16.85 14.40 -9.24
N SER A 603 15.52 14.53 -9.36
CA SER A 603 14.87 15.58 -10.15
C SER A 603 15.01 16.99 -9.54
N ARG A 604 15.16 17.12 -8.21
CA ARG A 604 15.30 18.41 -7.52
C ARG A 604 16.74 18.93 -7.42
N ARG A 605 17.75 18.08 -7.26
CA ARG A 605 19.16 18.50 -7.10
C ARG A 605 19.76 19.17 -8.34
N LEU A 606 19.11 19.00 -9.49
CA LEU A 606 19.44 19.73 -10.73
C LEU A 606 18.90 21.18 -10.74
N ASN A 607 18.14 21.62 -9.73
CA ASN A 607 17.46 22.93 -9.72
C ASN A 607 18.12 24.05 -8.87
N SER A 608 19.24 23.80 -8.17
CA SER A 608 19.80 24.80 -7.21
C SER A 608 21.05 25.54 -7.70
N GLN A 609 21.45 25.38 -8.95
CA GLN A 609 22.43 26.25 -9.60
C GLN A 609 21.80 26.75 -10.90
N ASP A 610 22.04 28.02 -11.22
CA ASP A 610 21.54 28.75 -12.40
C ASP A 610 20.24 29.55 -12.22
N LEU A 611 20.28 30.48 -11.26
CA LEU A 611 19.56 31.76 -11.39
C LEU A 611 20.38 32.69 -12.30
N GLN A 612 19.98 32.80 -13.57
CA GLN A 612 20.10 33.97 -14.47
C GLN A 612 20.24 33.50 -15.94
N VAL A 613 19.16 33.55 -16.72
CA VAL A 613 19.05 34.16 -18.07
C VAL A 613 17.55 34.19 -18.41
N VAL A 614 16.95 35.38 -18.46
CA VAL A 614 15.57 35.59 -18.96
C VAL A 614 15.66 35.88 -20.46
N ASP A 615 14.90 35.15 -21.26
CA ASP A 615 14.78 35.34 -22.71
C ASP A 615 13.75 36.45 -23.03
N GLU A 616 14.11 37.36 -23.93
CA GLU A 616 13.65 38.77 -24.00
C GLU A 616 12.26 39.03 -24.63
N HIS A 617 11.41 38.04 -24.96
CA HIS A 617 10.22 38.29 -25.80
C HIS A 617 8.90 37.75 -25.22
N VAL A 618 8.65 37.92 -23.92
CA VAL A 618 7.37 37.52 -23.27
C VAL A 618 6.36 38.68 -23.20
N ASP A 619 6.80 39.92 -23.44
CA ASP A 619 5.94 41.09 -23.28
C ASP A 619 4.92 41.32 -24.39
N GLU A 620 5.09 40.72 -25.56
CA GLU A 620 4.25 40.96 -26.74
C GLU A 620 3.05 40.00 -26.91
N ILE A 621 2.83 39.06 -25.97
CA ILE A 621 1.77 38.05 -26.09
C ILE A 621 0.42 38.61 -25.57
N PRO A 622 -0.66 38.61 -26.38
CA PRO A 622 -1.99 39.02 -25.93
C PRO A 622 -2.51 38.14 -24.78
N LEU A 623 -3.10 38.75 -23.75
CA LEU A 623 -3.61 38.10 -22.53
C LEU A 623 -4.56 36.93 -22.82
N GLU A 624 -5.39 37.03 -23.86
CA GLU A 624 -6.37 36.01 -24.26
C GLU A 624 -5.73 34.69 -24.72
N ASN A 625 -4.49 34.73 -25.23
CA ASN A 625 -3.78 33.57 -25.76
C ASN A 625 -2.88 32.87 -24.72
N ILE A 626 -2.70 33.47 -23.55
CA ILE A 626 -1.84 32.95 -22.48
C ILE A 626 -2.30 31.57 -21.97
N PRO A 627 -3.60 31.29 -21.72
CA PRO A 627 -4.04 29.99 -21.23
C PRO A 627 -3.74 28.84 -22.20
N GLN A 628 -3.89 29.06 -23.51
CA GLN A 628 -3.57 28.07 -24.54
C GLN A 628 -2.07 27.79 -24.62
N LEU A 629 -1.25 28.85 -24.48
CA LEU A 629 0.20 28.72 -24.46
C LEU A 629 0.70 28.00 -23.21
N ILE A 630 0.11 28.26 -22.04
CA ILE A 630 0.42 27.53 -20.79
C ILE A 630 0.13 26.04 -20.97
N ASN A 631 -1.02 25.65 -21.52
CA ASN A 631 -1.33 24.24 -21.75
C ASN A 631 -0.34 23.57 -22.70
N LYS A 632 0.10 24.28 -23.75
CA LYS A 632 1.10 23.78 -24.70
C LYS A 632 2.46 23.59 -24.03
N LEU A 633 2.90 24.59 -23.26
CA LEU A 633 4.16 24.54 -22.52
C LEU A 633 4.14 23.49 -21.40
N GLU A 634 3.01 23.28 -20.72
CA GLU A 634 2.87 22.21 -19.73
C GLU A 634 2.98 20.82 -20.35
N THR A 635 2.44 20.65 -21.55
CA THR A 635 2.58 19.41 -22.32
C THR A 635 4.04 19.17 -22.68
N GLN A 636 4.72 20.19 -23.22
CA GLN A 636 6.15 20.13 -23.56
C GLN A 636 7.06 19.93 -22.34
N MET A 637 6.72 20.56 -21.21
CA MET A 637 7.40 20.38 -19.92
C MET A 637 7.29 18.94 -19.42
N LYS A 638 6.09 18.35 -19.47
CA LYS A 638 5.86 16.95 -19.08
C LYS A 638 6.60 15.98 -19.99
N GLU A 639 6.63 16.27 -21.29
CA GLU A 639 7.35 15.47 -22.27
C GLU A 639 8.87 15.55 -22.09
N ALA A 640 9.42 16.75 -21.88
CA ALA A 640 10.83 16.96 -21.57
C ALA A 640 11.23 16.29 -20.24
N ALA A 641 10.37 16.38 -19.20
CA ALA A 641 10.59 15.70 -17.92
C ALA A 641 10.58 14.17 -18.08
N LYS A 642 9.68 13.64 -18.91
CA LYS A 642 9.61 12.21 -19.24
C LYS A 642 10.85 11.72 -19.99
N ASN A 643 11.43 12.58 -20.84
CA ASN A 643 12.64 12.31 -21.60
C ASN A 643 13.94 12.61 -20.83
N LEU A 644 13.86 12.89 -19.52
CA LEU A 644 15.00 13.25 -18.67
C LEU A 644 15.76 14.52 -19.13
N GLN A 645 15.11 15.35 -19.94
CA GLN A 645 15.62 16.65 -20.41
C GLN A 645 15.24 17.73 -19.38
N PHE A 646 15.81 17.61 -18.18
CA PHE A 646 15.40 18.43 -17.04
C PHE A 646 15.65 19.92 -17.22
N GLU A 647 16.67 20.29 -17.99
CA GLU A 647 16.97 21.69 -18.35
C GLU A 647 15.88 22.30 -19.25
N GLU A 648 15.40 21.55 -20.25
CA GLU A 648 14.29 21.97 -21.11
C GLU A 648 12.98 22.07 -20.33
N ALA A 649 12.70 21.07 -19.47
CA ALA A 649 11.53 21.09 -18.60
C ALA A 649 11.55 22.28 -17.63
N ALA A 650 12.73 22.64 -17.09
CA ALA A 650 12.91 23.81 -16.25
C ALA A 650 12.63 25.11 -17.01
N LYS A 651 13.14 25.26 -18.24
CA LYS A 651 12.84 26.41 -19.10
C LYS A 651 11.34 26.58 -19.35
N PHE A 652 10.63 25.47 -19.64
CA PHE A 652 9.18 25.52 -19.82
C PHE A 652 8.44 25.87 -18.52
N ARG A 653 8.84 25.30 -17.39
CA ARG A 653 8.28 25.61 -16.06
C ARG A 653 8.40 27.10 -15.72
N ASP A 654 9.58 27.66 -15.94
CA ASP A 654 9.86 29.05 -15.59
C ASP A 654 9.11 30.01 -16.53
N ARG A 655 8.97 29.64 -17.81
CA ARG A 655 8.11 30.36 -18.76
C ARG A 655 6.62 30.28 -18.41
N ILE A 656 6.13 29.14 -17.93
CA ILE A 656 4.75 28.98 -17.44
C ILE A 656 4.53 29.85 -16.20
N LYS A 657 5.48 29.87 -15.26
CA LYS A 657 5.40 30.69 -14.06
C LYS A 657 5.28 32.17 -14.41
N HIS A 658 6.13 32.65 -15.31
CA HIS A 658 6.09 34.04 -15.77
C HIS A 658 4.77 34.41 -16.48
N LEU A 659 4.23 33.49 -17.29
CA LEU A 659 2.92 33.66 -17.93
C LEU A 659 1.75 33.66 -16.92
N ARG A 660 1.86 32.88 -15.85
CA ARG A 660 0.87 32.86 -14.75
C ARG A 660 0.92 34.13 -13.91
N ASP A 661 2.12 34.63 -13.61
CA ASP A 661 2.29 35.89 -12.87
C ASP A 661 1.66 37.07 -13.65
N LYS A 662 1.81 37.08 -14.99
CA LYS A 662 1.18 38.06 -15.89
C LYS A 662 -0.36 37.99 -15.91
N LEU A 663 -0.96 36.80 -15.82
CA LEU A 663 -2.41 36.62 -15.69
C LEU A 663 -2.98 37.17 -14.37
N VAL A 664 -2.16 37.16 -13.32
CA VAL A 664 -2.53 37.59 -11.96
C VAL A 664 -2.09 39.04 -11.68
N GLY A 665 -1.43 39.70 -12.64
CA GLY A 665 -1.00 41.10 -12.54
C GLY A 665 0.12 41.34 -11.53
N ARG A 666 0.98 40.33 -11.28
CA ARG A 666 2.12 40.40 -10.36
C ARG A 666 3.44 40.68 -11.05
#